data_AF-A0A2H5PLR4-F1
#
_entry.id   AF-A0A2H5PLR4-F1
#
_cell.length_a   1.000
_cell.length_b   1.000
_cell.length_c   1.000
_cell.angle_alpha   90.00
_cell.angle_beta   90.00
_cell.angle_gamma   90.00
#
_symmetry.space_group_name_H-M   'P 1'
#
loop_
_entity.id
_entity.type
_entity.pdbx_description
1 polymer ?
#
loop_
_entity_poly.entity_id
_entity_poly.type
_entity_poly.pdbx_seq_one_letter_code
_entity_poly.pdbx_strand_id
1 'polypeptide(L)'
;MSHQMLPTMQKIRMMIQSIFMISSIKLGKELPMGLVKVRGLRIWMVQSPQMKKQMLKRTALRQSMNLKQLVYGKSTSLATSSKEVQDSSEDEETDDDFFKPKGEGNKKLREGMDSGNVNTDDCSKFKSYEDLKYWKGEEVYESIRDRFVTGDWSKAARRNQVSKANFEDDDRDDAVYGDFEDLETGEKHEGHRVDNSGSDANEHEDESADNGSESPEEDMDEKDGGKFHRGQPNEVGLIDKMKEEIELRKQMNVAELNDLDEITRLEIEGFRTGTYLRLEIHGVPFEMVEYFDPCHPVLVGGISLGEENVGYMQARLKRHRWHKKVLKTRDPIIVSIGWRRFQTTPVYSIEDRNGRYRMLKYTPEHMHCLATFWGPLAPPQTGVVAVQNLSNKQASFRITATAVVLEFNHEAKIKKKIKLVGYPCKIFKKTALIKDMFTSDLEVAQCEGKEVRTVSGIRGQVKKAAKEEIGNQPKRKGGQPREGIARCTFEDRILMSDIVFMRGWADVEIPCFYNPLTTALQPRDKTWLGMKTVAELRREHNFSIPVNKDSLYKPIERRPRKFNPLVIPKSLQAALPFESKPKDIPNRKRPLLENRRAVVMEPHERKVHALVQHLQLIRNEKMKKRKLKDEKKKKEIEAERAKDEQLTRKRQREERRERYREQDKLKKKIRRHSEA
;
A
#
# COMPACT_ATOMS: atom_id res chain seq x y z
N MET A 1 32.64 -39.68 21.08
CA MET A 1 31.91 -39.59 22.35
C MET A 1 30.49 -39.13 22.07
N SER A 2 29.54 -39.87 22.62
CA SER A 2 28.09 -39.60 22.75
C SER A 2 27.28 -39.33 21.48
N HIS A 3 26.79 -40.42 20.89
CA HIS A 3 25.38 -40.56 20.52
C HIS A 3 24.45 -39.92 21.57
N GLN A 4 23.38 -39.26 21.14
CA GLN A 4 21.97 -39.50 21.54
C GLN A 4 21.09 -38.23 21.38
N MET A 5 19.83 -38.47 20.99
CA MET A 5 18.63 -37.66 21.22
C MET A 5 18.18 -36.62 20.16
N LEU A 6 17.53 -37.15 19.12
CA LEU A 6 16.17 -36.74 18.73
C LEU A 6 15.32 -38.01 18.84
N PRO A 7 14.21 -38.02 19.61
CA PRO A 7 12.92 -37.75 18.99
C PRO A 7 11.87 -37.12 19.93
N THR A 8 11.66 -35.81 19.85
CA THR A 8 10.49 -35.12 20.46
C THR A 8 9.34 -34.89 19.46
N MET A 9 9.47 -35.39 18.23
CA MET A 9 8.48 -35.27 17.14
C MET A 9 7.68 -36.56 16.89
N GLN A 10 7.67 -37.50 17.85
CA GLN A 10 6.87 -38.73 17.80
C GLN A 10 5.82 -38.83 18.93
N LYS A 11 5.86 -37.94 19.93
CA LYS A 11 4.85 -37.90 21.03
C LYS A 11 3.62 -37.04 20.73
N ILE A 12 3.67 -36.14 19.75
CA ILE A 12 2.50 -35.33 19.34
C ILE A 12 1.58 -36.11 18.37
N ARG A 13 2.09 -37.16 17.72
CA ARG A 13 1.32 -37.99 16.79
C ARG A 13 0.49 -39.09 17.47
N MET A 14 0.75 -39.40 18.74
CA MET A 14 -0.01 -40.39 19.54
C MET A 14 -1.07 -39.78 20.48
N MET A 15 -1.09 -38.45 20.68
CA MET A 15 -2.09 -37.81 21.55
C MET A 15 -3.38 -37.39 20.82
N ILE A 16 -3.35 -37.35 19.49
CA ILE A 16 -4.51 -37.01 18.64
C ILE A 16 -5.38 -38.24 18.31
N GLN A 17 -4.91 -39.47 18.60
CA GLN A 17 -5.67 -40.70 18.38
C GLN A 17 -6.44 -41.22 19.62
N SER A 18 -6.45 -40.49 20.73
CA SER A 18 -7.01 -40.99 22.01
C SER A 18 -8.23 -40.24 22.56
N ILE A 19 -8.90 -39.38 21.78
CA ILE A 19 -10.15 -38.69 22.22
C ILE A 19 -11.38 -39.11 21.37
N PHE A 20 -11.31 -40.25 20.68
CA PHE A 20 -12.47 -40.85 20.00
C PHE A 20 -12.63 -42.35 20.35
N MET A 21 -12.54 -42.68 21.64
CA MET A 21 -13.13 -43.90 22.18
C MET A 21 -13.36 -43.69 23.67
N ILE A 22 -14.62 -43.48 24.07
CA ILE A 22 -15.29 -43.97 25.30
C ILE A 22 -16.70 -43.34 25.27
N SER A 23 -17.67 -44.06 24.74
CA SER A 23 -19.07 -44.10 25.21
C SER A 23 -19.83 -45.09 24.34
N SER A 24 -19.75 -46.38 24.71
CA SER A 24 -20.79 -47.38 24.43
C SER A 24 -20.38 -48.67 25.14
N ILE A 25 -20.82 -48.82 26.39
CA ILE A 25 -20.80 -50.08 27.13
C ILE A 25 -22.25 -50.55 27.28
N LYS A 26 -22.49 -51.73 26.68
CA LYS A 26 -23.40 -52.83 27.07
C LYS A 26 -24.87 -52.53 27.38
N LEU A 27 -25.74 -53.12 26.55
CA LEU A 27 -26.61 -54.21 27.01
C LEU A 27 -26.88 -55.17 25.86
N GLY A 28 -26.33 -56.38 25.98
CA GLY A 28 -26.58 -57.50 25.08
C GLY A 28 -27.72 -58.37 25.58
N LYS A 29 -28.48 -58.94 24.62
CA LYS A 29 -29.18 -60.21 24.75
C LYS A 29 -29.01 -60.99 23.46
N GLU A 30 -28.78 -62.29 23.63
CA GLU A 30 -28.21 -63.26 22.68
C GLU A 30 -29.23 -63.90 21.71
N LEU A 31 -28.74 -64.18 20.49
CA LEU A 31 -28.92 -65.37 19.61
C LEU A 31 -30.34 -65.77 19.08
N PRO A 32 -30.47 -66.56 17.98
CA PRO A 32 -29.46 -67.18 17.10
C PRO A 32 -29.66 -67.02 15.55
N MET A 33 -28.55 -67.29 14.84
CA MET A 33 -28.38 -67.94 13.52
C MET A 33 -29.61 -68.21 12.62
N GLY A 34 -29.52 -67.74 11.36
CA GLY A 34 -30.37 -68.18 10.26
C GLY A 34 -29.86 -67.69 8.90
N LEU A 35 -29.14 -68.56 8.18
CA LEU A 35 -28.66 -68.35 6.82
C LEU A 35 -29.80 -68.66 5.84
N VAL A 36 -30.37 -67.65 5.16
CA VAL A 36 -31.25 -67.86 4.00
C VAL A 36 -30.93 -66.81 2.92
N LYS A 37 -30.70 -67.33 1.72
CA LYS A 37 -30.39 -66.61 0.48
C LYS A 37 -31.69 -66.17 -0.20
N VAL A 38 -31.59 -65.09 -0.98
CA VAL A 38 -32.45 -64.70 -2.13
C VAL A 38 -33.56 -63.65 -1.86
N ARG A 39 -33.44 -62.55 -2.63
CA ARG A 39 -34.45 -61.57 -3.10
C ARG A 39 -35.18 -60.71 -2.05
N GLY A 40 -34.89 -59.42 -2.10
CA GLY A 40 -35.76 -58.38 -1.55
C GLY A 40 -35.25 -56.99 -1.93
N LEU A 41 -35.82 -56.42 -3.00
CA LEU A 41 -35.81 -54.99 -3.27
C LEU A 41 -36.27 -54.27 -1.98
N ARG A 42 -35.37 -53.53 -1.33
CA ARG A 42 -35.77 -52.53 -0.34
C ARG A 42 -35.79 -51.18 -1.03
N ILE A 43 -36.99 -50.80 -1.43
CA ILE A 43 -37.33 -49.43 -1.81
C ILE A 43 -37.07 -48.57 -0.57
N TRP A 44 -36.00 -47.79 -0.60
CA TRP A 44 -35.89 -46.64 0.28
C TRP A 44 -36.95 -45.65 -0.18
N MET A 45 -37.89 -45.33 0.69
CA MET A 45 -38.90 -44.32 0.44
C MET A 45 -38.18 -42.96 0.37
N VAL A 46 -37.70 -42.62 -0.81
CA VAL A 46 -37.22 -41.27 -1.13
C VAL A 46 -38.46 -40.39 -1.07
N GLN A 47 -38.58 -39.61 0.00
CA GLN A 47 -39.58 -38.54 0.06
C GLN A 47 -39.31 -37.63 -1.13
N SER A 48 -40.19 -37.66 -2.13
CA SER A 48 -39.94 -36.96 -3.39
C SER A 48 -39.83 -35.45 -3.11
N PRO A 49 -38.98 -34.71 -3.84
CA PRO A 49 -38.95 -33.25 -3.76
C PRO A 49 -40.32 -32.61 -4.01
N GLN A 50 -41.21 -33.31 -4.72
CA GLN A 50 -42.58 -32.88 -4.97
C GLN A 50 -43.47 -33.02 -3.72
N MET A 51 -43.28 -34.06 -2.89
CA MET A 51 -43.98 -34.20 -1.61
C MET A 51 -43.53 -33.15 -0.59
N LYS A 52 -42.21 -32.87 -0.49
CA LYS A 52 -41.71 -31.74 0.32
C LYS A 52 -42.26 -30.40 -0.18
N LYS A 53 -42.25 -30.16 -1.50
CA LYS A 53 -42.88 -28.96 -2.11
C LYS A 53 -44.39 -28.89 -1.84
N GLN A 54 -45.13 -30.00 -1.82
CA GLN A 54 -46.56 -30.03 -1.49
C GLN A 54 -46.83 -29.76 0.01
N MET A 55 -45.99 -30.28 0.90
CA MET A 55 -46.09 -30.00 2.34
C MET A 55 -45.73 -28.54 2.65
N LEU A 56 -44.70 -28.00 1.98
CA LEU A 56 -44.30 -26.58 2.05
C LEU A 56 -45.37 -25.64 1.46
N LYS A 57 -46.06 -26.05 0.37
CA LYS A 57 -47.23 -25.32 -0.17
C LYS A 57 -48.41 -25.34 0.80
N ARG A 58 -48.62 -26.44 1.54
CA ARG A 58 -49.68 -26.56 2.55
C ARG A 58 -49.40 -25.76 3.82
N THR A 59 -48.13 -25.59 4.22
CA THR A 59 -47.74 -24.69 5.32
C THR A 59 -47.78 -23.22 4.90
N ALA A 60 -47.40 -22.89 3.66
CA ALA A 60 -47.52 -21.53 3.11
C ALA A 60 -48.98 -21.03 3.03
N LEU A 61 -49.95 -21.92 2.79
CA LEU A 61 -51.38 -21.61 2.77
C LEU A 61 -51.99 -21.27 4.16
N ARG A 62 -51.24 -21.48 5.25
CA ARG A 62 -51.70 -21.22 6.64
C ARG A 62 -51.08 -19.97 7.27
N GLN A 63 -50.21 -19.25 6.55
CA GLN A 63 -49.56 -18.05 7.06
C GLN A 63 -50.36 -16.79 6.68
N SER A 64 -50.57 -15.90 7.65
CA SER A 64 -51.03 -14.52 7.39
C SER A 64 -49.99 -13.79 6.52
N MET A 65 -50.44 -13.00 5.53
CA MET A 65 -49.55 -12.24 4.64
C MET A 65 -48.55 -11.40 5.45
N ASN A 66 -47.26 -11.74 5.37
CA ASN A 66 -46.20 -11.05 6.10
C ASN A 66 -45.72 -9.84 5.28
N LEU A 67 -45.39 -8.72 5.93
CA LEU A 67 -44.82 -7.53 5.29
C LEU A 67 -43.63 -7.86 4.37
N LYS A 68 -42.76 -8.80 4.79
CA LYS A 68 -41.63 -9.25 3.97
C LYS A 68 -42.07 -9.89 2.64
N GLN A 69 -43.16 -10.65 2.66
CA GLN A 69 -43.75 -11.26 1.46
C GLN A 69 -44.46 -10.22 0.58
N LEU A 70 -44.98 -9.13 1.14
CA LEU A 70 -45.54 -8.03 0.35
C LEU A 70 -44.45 -7.21 -0.36
N VAL A 71 -43.31 -7.00 0.30
CA VAL A 71 -42.19 -6.20 -0.25
C VAL A 71 -41.38 -6.99 -1.29
N TYR A 72 -41.04 -8.25 -1.00
CA TYR A 72 -40.17 -9.07 -1.84
C TYR A 72 -40.88 -10.22 -2.57
N GLY A 73 -42.15 -10.49 -2.24
CA GLY A 73 -42.93 -11.48 -2.96
C GLY A 73 -43.25 -11.01 -4.37
N LYS A 74 -43.06 -11.91 -5.33
CA LYS A 74 -43.49 -11.66 -6.71
C LYS A 74 -45.00 -11.44 -6.68
N SER A 75 -45.47 -10.24 -7.02
CA SER A 75 -46.88 -9.96 -7.23
C SER A 75 -47.38 -10.84 -8.38
N THR A 76 -47.95 -12.01 -8.05
CA THR A 76 -48.88 -12.65 -8.98
C THR A 76 -50.05 -11.70 -9.07
N SER A 77 -50.18 -11.04 -10.22
CA SER A 77 -51.31 -10.21 -10.62
C SER A 77 -52.62 -10.89 -10.22
N LEU A 78 -53.21 -10.45 -9.10
CA LEU A 78 -54.52 -10.88 -8.65
C LEU A 78 -55.55 -10.06 -9.43
N ALA A 79 -55.74 -10.37 -10.70
CA ALA A 79 -56.79 -9.81 -11.53
C ALA A 79 -57.46 -10.94 -12.33
N THR A 80 -58.15 -11.84 -11.62
CA THR A 80 -59.16 -12.72 -12.24
C THR A 80 -60.18 -13.17 -11.20
N SER A 81 -61.19 -12.33 -11.01
CA SER A 81 -62.59 -12.62 -10.64
C SER A 81 -63.19 -11.25 -10.35
N SER A 82 -64.00 -10.61 -11.19
CA SER A 82 -65.28 -11.08 -11.70
C SER A 82 -65.85 -10.00 -12.64
N LYS A 83 -66.22 -10.37 -13.87
CA LYS A 83 -67.42 -9.88 -14.61
C LYS A 83 -67.43 -10.49 -16.01
N GLU A 84 -68.32 -11.46 -16.19
CA GLU A 84 -68.92 -11.77 -17.48
C GLU A 84 -69.85 -10.61 -17.86
N VAL A 85 -69.69 -10.01 -19.05
CA VAL A 85 -70.74 -9.72 -20.05
C VAL A 85 -70.03 -9.51 -21.42
N GLN A 86 -70.59 -10.13 -22.47
CA GLN A 86 -70.27 -10.05 -23.92
C GLN A 86 -70.33 -8.57 -24.41
N ASP A 87 -69.79 -8.08 -25.54
CA ASP A 87 -69.70 -8.58 -26.91
C ASP A 87 -69.02 -7.49 -27.80
N SER A 88 -68.48 -7.93 -28.95
CA SER A 88 -68.15 -7.26 -30.22
C SER A 88 -67.68 -5.79 -30.32
N SER A 89 -66.52 -5.56 -30.95
CA SER A 89 -66.39 -5.21 -32.39
C SER A 89 -64.94 -4.86 -32.77
N GLU A 90 -64.59 -5.25 -34.00
CA GLU A 90 -63.30 -5.08 -34.69
C GLU A 90 -63.04 -3.61 -35.07
N ASP A 91 -61.77 -3.19 -35.12
CA ASP A 91 -61.16 -2.59 -36.33
C ASP A 91 -59.70 -2.12 -36.12
N GLU A 92 -58.86 -2.68 -37.00
CA GLU A 92 -57.62 -2.27 -37.69
C GLU A 92 -56.59 -1.25 -37.12
N GLU A 93 -55.34 -1.73 -37.22
CA GLU A 93 -54.04 -1.10 -37.55
C GLU A 93 -53.92 0.45 -37.60
N THR A 94 -52.86 1.00 -36.99
CA THR A 94 -51.80 1.80 -37.66
C THR A 94 -50.71 2.22 -36.65
N ASP A 95 -49.45 2.13 -37.11
CA ASP A 95 -48.19 2.51 -36.47
C ASP A 95 -48.02 4.01 -36.15
N ASP A 96 -47.05 4.27 -35.26
CA ASP A 96 -46.24 5.48 -35.08
C ASP A 96 -46.92 6.80 -34.65
N ASP A 97 -46.73 7.17 -33.38
CA ASP A 97 -46.31 8.55 -33.11
C ASP A 97 -45.55 8.75 -31.77
N PHE A 98 -44.34 9.26 -31.97
CA PHE A 98 -43.24 9.50 -31.06
C PHE A 98 -43.46 10.84 -30.30
N PHE A 99 -43.35 10.78 -28.96
CA PHE A 99 -43.33 11.93 -28.01
C PHE A 99 -44.59 12.82 -27.89
N LYS A 100 -45.32 12.66 -26.78
CA LYS A 100 -46.12 13.75 -26.17
C LYS A 100 -45.70 13.98 -24.71
N PRO A 101 -45.22 15.19 -24.33
CA PRO A 101 -44.94 15.52 -22.95
C PRO A 101 -46.26 15.75 -22.20
N LYS A 102 -46.53 14.95 -21.15
CA LYS A 102 -47.69 15.16 -20.27
C LYS A 102 -47.42 16.32 -19.30
N GLY A 103 -47.79 17.52 -19.70
CA GLY A 103 -48.03 18.67 -18.83
C GLY A 103 -49.53 18.86 -18.61
N GLU A 104 -49.91 18.92 -17.33
CA GLU A 104 -51.12 19.54 -16.75
C GLU A 104 -52.50 19.24 -17.37
N GLY A 105 -53.25 18.40 -16.67
CA GLY A 105 -54.68 18.20 -16.88
C GLY A 105 -55.40 17.82 -15.59
N ASN A 106 -55.83 18.84 -14.85
CA ASN A 106 -56.93 18.85 -13.88
C ASN A 106 -56.91 17.89 -12.68
N LYS A 107 -56.58 18.48 -11.52
CA LYS A 107 -56.98 18.04 -10.18
C LYS A 107 -58.48 17.72 -10.14
N LYS A 108 -58.82 16.47 -9.82
CA LYS A 108 -60.09 16.11 -9.18
C LYS A 108 -59.80 15.31 -7.91
N LEU A 109 -60.31 15.83 -6.81
CA LEU A 109 -60.37 15.21 -5.50
C LEU A 109 -61.15 13.89 -5.61
N ARG A 110 -60.52 12.79 -5.22
CA ARG A 110 -61.20 11.56 -4.82
C ARG A 110 -60.43 10.94 -3.66
N GLU A 111 -60.96 11.14 -2.46
CA GLU A 111 -60.78 10.24 -1.34
C GLU A 111 -61.24 8.85 -1.75
N GLY A 112 -60.36 7.87 -1.59
CA GLY A 112 -60.58 6.48 -1.96
C GLY A 112 -59.25 5.76 -1.88
N MET A 113 -58.99 5.15 -0.73
CA MET A 113 -57.78 4.42 -0.36
C MET A 113 -57.46 3.32 -1.41
N ASP A 114 -56.62 3.66 -2.39
CA ASP A 114 -56.16 2.72 -3.42
C ASP A 114 -54.92 1.97 -2.90
N SER A 115 -55.18 0.81 -2.30
CA SER A 115 -54.21 -0.08 -1.67
C SER A 115 -53.46 -0.93 -2.70
N GLY A 116 -52.87 -0.28 -3.71
CA GLY A 116 -52.33 -0.98 -4.89
C GLY A 116 -51.00 -0.50 -5.46
N ASN A 117 -50.39 0.59 -4.97
CA ASN A 117 -49.14 1.07 -5.58
C ASN A 117 -48.23 1.82 -4.59
N VAL A 118 -47.50 1.07 -3.76
CA VAL A 118 -46.68 1.57 -2.63
C VAL A 118 -45.40 2.31 -3.09
N ASN A 119 -45.05 2.28 -4.37
CA ASN A 119 -43.91 3.03 -4.95
C ASN A 119 -44.30 4.36 -5.62
N THR A 120 -45.48 4.91 -5.32
CA THR A 120 -45.92 6.21 -5.88
C THR A 120 -45.25 7.42 -5.22
N ASP A 121 -44.58 7.23 -4.08
CA ASP A 121 -43.87 8.30 -3.39
C ASP A 121 -42.46 8.51 -3.96
N ASP A 122 -42.29 9.66 -4.61
CA ASP A 122 -41.02 10.17 -5.12
C ASP A 122 -39.99 10.34 -3.98
N CYS A 123 -39.05 9.39 -3.89
CA CYS A 123 -37.96 9.38 -2.91
C CYS A 123 -36.88 10.45 -3.19
N SER A 124 -36.98 11.21 -4.29
CA SER A 124 -36.07 12.35 -4.58
C SER A 124 -36.40 13.60 -3.78
N LYS A 125 -37.60 13.68 -3.19
CA LYS A 125 -38.04 14.80 -2.35
C LYS A 125 -38.11 14.36 -0.89
N PHE A 126 -37.37 15.06 -0.02
CA PHE A 126 -37.59 14.94 1.42
C PHE A 126 -38.96 15.51 1.74
N LYS A 127 -39.97 14.65 1.91
CA LYS A 127 -41.29 15.06 2.38
C LYS A 127 -41.19 15.37 3.87
N SER A 128 -41.03 16.65 4.22
CA SER A 128 -41.38 17.12 5.56
C SER A 128 -42.89 16.97 5.71
N TYR A 129 -43.35 16.07 6.58
CA TYR A 129 -44.77 15.97 6.91
C TYR A 129 -45.15 17.22 7.71
N GLU A 130 -45.55 18.30 7.02
CA GLU A 130 -45.94 19.58 7.64
C GLU A 130 -47.28 19.53 8.41
N ASP A 131 -47.92 18.36 8.54
CA ASP A 131 -49.08 18.15 9.39
C ASP A 131 -48.72 17.90 10.87
N LEU A 132 -47.76 18.66 11.41
CA LEU A 132 -47.47 18.78 12.85
C LEU A 132 -48.56 19.60 13.60
N LYS A 133 -49.74 19.82 13.04
CA LYS A 133 -50.79 20.67 13.64
C LYS A 133 -51.58 19.99 14.77
N TYR A 134 -51.40 18.69 15.00
CA TYR A 134 -52.19 17.93 16.01
C TYR A 134 -51.45 17.59 17.31
N TRP A 135 -50.24 18.12 17.56
CA TRP A 135 -49.48 17.84 18.80
C TRP A 135 -49.91 18.67 20.03
N LYS A 136 -50.88 19.60 19.88
CA LYS A 136 -51.41 20.42 20.98
C LYS A 136 -52.60 19.79 21.71
N GLY A 137 -53.09 18.63 21.26
CA GLY A 137 -54.15 17.90 21.96
C GLY A 137 -53.61 17.17 23.19
N GLU A 138 -54.25 17.35 24.35
CA GLU A 138 -53.84 16.76 25.63
C GLU A 138 -53.79 15.22 25.56
N GLU A 139 -54.73 14.60 24.84
CA GLU A 139 -54.78 13.15 24.60
C GLU A 139 -53.57 12.62 23.80
N VAL A 140 -53.08 13.39 22.83
CA VAL A 140 -51.91 13.01 22.01
C VAL A 140 -50.63 13.17 22.83
N TYR A 141 -50.54 14.24 23.63
CA TYR A 141 -49.44 14.47 24.56
C TYR A 141 -49.33 13.35 25.60
N GLU A 142 -50.45 12.93 26.18
CA GLU A 142 -50.48 11.82 27.14
C GLU A 142 -50.12 10.47 26.51
N SER A 143 -50.50 10.23 25.24
CA SER A 143 -50.18 8.99 24.53
C SER A 143 -48.68 8.75 24.31
N ILE A 144 -47.92 9.84 24.15
CA ILE A 144 -46.46 9.83 23.94
C ILE A 144 -45.67 10.10 25.22
N ARG A 145 -46.32 10.57 26.30
CA ARG A 145 -45.68 10.97 27.55
C ARG A 145 -44.82 9.85 28.14
N ASP A 146 -45.27 8.61 28.00
CA ASP A 146 -44.53 7.41 28.41
C ASP A 146 -43.26 7.12 27.59
N ARG A 147 -43.02 7.85 26.49
CA ARG A 147 -41.75 7.82 25.72
C ARG A 147 -40.74 8.87 26.20
N PHE A 148 -41.17 9.81 27.04
CA PHE A 148 -40.34 10.84 27.63
C PHE A 148 -40.08 10.51 29.10
N VAL A 149 -39.02 11.10 29.66
CA VAL A 149 -38.60 10.90 31.05
C VAL A 149 -39.72 11.24 32.06
N THR A 150 -40.70 12.06 31.65
CA THR A 150 -41.85 12.54 32.44
C THR A 150 -43.05 11.59 32.51
N GLY A 151 -42.98 10.41 31.91
CA GLY A 151 -44.05 9.39 31.92
C GLY A 151 -43.81 8.22 32.87
N ASP A 152 -44.75 7.27 32.89
CA ASP A 152 -44.70 6.09 33.77
C ASP A 152 -43.79 5.00 33.16
N TRP A 153 -42.54 4.92 33.62
CA TRP A 153 -41.55 3.95 33.15
C TRP A 153 -42.00 2.48 33.25
N SER A 154 -42.83 2.16 34.23
CA SER A 154 -43.42 0.83 34.41
C SER A 154 -44.52 0.52 33.39
N LYS A 155 -45.26 1.51 32.87
CA LYS A 155 -46.17 1.34 31.72
C LYS A 155 -45.40 1.26 30.40
N ALA A 156 -44.32 2.03 30.25
CA ALA A 156 -43.44 1.97 29.10
C ALA A 156 -42.74 0.60 28.96
N ALA A 157 -42.20 0.06 30.06
CA ALA A 157 -41.59 -1.27 30.12
C ALA A 157 -42.59 -2.39 29.79
N ARG A 158 -43.83 -2.29 30.29
CA ARG A 158 -44.91 -3.24 29.96
C ARG A 158 -45.33 -3.18 28.48
N ARG A 159 -45.26 -2.01 27.84
CA ARG A 159 -45.57 -1.84 26.41
C ARG A 159 -44.46 -2.42 25.52
N ASN A 160 -43.20 -2.27 25.93
CA ASN A 160 -42.08 -2.98 25.32
C ASN A 160 -42.19 -4.50 25.53
N GLN A 161 -42.67 -4.97 26.68
CA GLN A 161 -42.95 -6.40 26.92
C GLN A 161 -44.05 -6.98 26.02
N VAL A 162 -45.06 -6.23 25.60
CA VAL A 162 -46.06 -6.72 24.62
C VAL A 162 -45.45 -6.88 23.22
N SER A 163 -44.39 -6.14 22.93
CA SER A 163 -43.58 -6.30 21.70
C SER A 163 -42.51 -7.39 21.85
N LYS A 164 -42.03 -7.61 23.09
CA LYS A 164 -41.15 -8.68 23.58
C LYS A 164 -41.91 -9.93 24.07
N ALA A 165 -43.20 -10.08 23.73
CA ALA A 165 -43.98 -11.28 24.08
C ALA A 165 -43.67 -12.49 23.17
N ASN A 166 -42.62 -12.38 22.35
CA ASN A 166 -41.68 -13.47 22.11
C ASN A 166 -40.30 -12.91 22.53
N PHE A 167 -39.59 -13.63 23.39
CA PHE A 167 -38.28 -13.34 24.02
C PHE A 167 -38.32 -12.75 25.44
N GLU A 168 -38.22 -13.68 26.40
CA GLU A 168 -37.82 -13.44 27.78
C GLU A 168 -36.39 -12.89 27.87
N ASP A 169 -36.17 -12.08 28.91
CA ASP A 169 -35.10 -11.12 29.17
C ASP A 169 -33.67 -11.67 29.35
N ASP A 170 -32.66 -10.84 29.07
CA ASP A 170 -31.85 -10.20 30.14
C ASP A 170 -31.17 -8.92 29.61
N ASP A 171 -31.80 -7.77 29.87
CA ASP A 171 -31.19 -6.45 29.74
C ASP A 171 -30.28 -6.23 30.98
N ARG A 172 -28.97 -6.40 30.82
CA ARG A 172 -27.96 -5.73 31.66
C ARG A 172 -27.06 -4.90 30.78
N ASP A 173 -27.57 -3.74 30.39
CA ASP A 173 -26.77 -2.72 29.75
C ASP A 173 -26.68 -1.46 30.63
N ASP A 174 -25.41 -1.13 30.89
CA ASP A 174 -24.86 0.16 30.48
C ASP A 174 -25.32 1.39 31.26
N ALA A 175 -24.80 1.50 32.49
CA ALA A 175 -24.65 2.79 33.15
C ALA A 175 -23.51 3.57 32.48
N VAL A 176 -23.81 4.18 31.32
CA VAL A 176 -23.01 5.27 30.77
C VAL A 176 -23.24 6.50 31.64
N TYR A 177 -22.13 6.93 32.24
CA TYR A 177 -21.84 8.17 32.94
C TYR A 177 -22.60 9.43 32.46
N GLY A 178 -23.03 10.27 33.42
CA GLY A 178 -23.32 11.69 33.22
C GLY A 178 -23.91 12.39 34.44
N ASP A 179 -23.12 13.31 35.03
CA ASP A 179 -23.43 14.36 36.02
C ASP A 179 -23.66 13.98 37.49
N PHE A 180 -22.64 14.24 38.32
CA PHE A 180 -22.72 14.25 39.78
C PHE A 180 -22.67 15.71 40.27
N GLU A 181 -23.74 16.16 40.93
CA GLU A 181 -23.75 17.41 41.73
C GLU A 181 -23.10 17.12 43.09
N ASP A 182 -22.05 17.87 43.44
CA ASP A 182 -21.45 17.82 44.77
C ASP A 182 -22.22 18.75 45.73
N LEU A 183 -22.87 18.16 46.74
CA LEU A 183 -23.85 18.82 47.61
C LEU A 183 -23.23 19.67 48.74
N GLU A 184 -21.95 20.02 48.65
CA GLU A 184 -21.29 20.92 49.61
C GLU A 184 -20.59 22.13 48.97
N THR A 185 -20.56 22.26 47.62
CA THR A 185 -19.96 23.46 46.96
C THR A 185 -20.76 24.07 45.79
N GLY A 186 -21.78 23.42 45.24
CA GLY A 186 -22.83 24.09 44.45
C GLY A 186 -22.44 24.71 43.09
N GLU A 187 -21.44 24.20 42.37
CA GLU A 187 -21.18 24.60 40.96
C GLU A 187 -21.49 23.47 39.96
N LYS A 188 -22.22 23.82 38.89
CA LYS A 188 -22.49 22.96 37.72
C LYS A 188 -21.61 23.37 36.54
N HIS A 189 -20.94 22.41 35.90
CA HIS A 189 -20.23 22.63 34.63
C HIS A 189 -21.02 22.02 33.46
N GLU A 190 -21.56 22.85 32.56
CA GLU A 190 -22.20 22.42 31.31
C GLU A 190 -21.20 22.44 30.13
N GLY A 191 -21.23 21.39 29.29
CA GLY A 191 -20.48 21.32 28.04
C GLY A 191 -21.34 21.70 26.81
N HIS A 192 -21.04 22.85 26.21
CA HIS A 192 -21.69 23.39 25.00
C HIS A 192 -21.17 22.74 23.70
N ARG A 193 -22.06 22.50 22.72
CA ARG A 193 -21.79 22.09 21.32
C ARG A 193 -21.25 23.23 20.45
N VAL A 194 -20.39 22.96 19.45
CA VAL A 194 -20.34 23.72 18.18
C VAL A 194 -19.90 22.83 16.99
N ASP A 195 -20.60 23.01 15.86
CA ASP A 195 -20.37 22.44 14.53
C ASP A 195 -19.36 23.23 13.66
N ASN A 196 -18.63 22.49 12.83
CA ASN A 196 -18.21 22.72 11.42
C ASN A 196 -17.18 23.80 10.96
N SER A 197 -16.31 23.33 10.05
CA SER A 197 -15.60 24.00 8.92
C SER A 197 -14.23 24.71 9.09
N GLY A 198 -13.26 24.29 8.25
CA GLY A 198 -12.36 25.19 7.50
C GLY A 198 -10.87 25.33 7.86
N SER A 199 -10.00 24.72 7.03
CA SER A 199 -8.72 25.24 6.49
C SER A 199 -7.48 25.53 7.39
N ASP A 200 -6.42 24.74 7.13
CA ASP A 200 -5.00 25.08 6.88
C ASP A 200 -4.17 25.91 7.90
N ALA A 201 -3.11 25.29 8.46
CA ALA A 201 -1.73 25.79 8.51
C ALA A 201 -0.81 24.99 9.48
N ASN A 202 0.24 24.39 8.89
CA ASN A 202 1.63 24.18 9.33
C ASN A 202 2.09 23.95 10.79
N GLU A 203 3.06 23.00 10.87
CA GLU A 203 4.25 22.93 11.77
C GLU A 203 3.99 22.53 13.24
N HIS A 204 4.78 21.70 13.93
CA HIS A 204 6.10 21.07 13.79
C HIS A 204 6.17 19.91 14.83
N GLU A 205 7.10 18.95 14.65
CA GLU A 205 7.97 18.27 15.66
C GLU A 205 7.45 18.07 17.11
N ASP A 206 7.65 16.97 17.85
CA ASP A 206 8.60 15.86 17.82
C ASP A 206 8.25 14.92 19.01
N GLU A 207 8.79 13.71 18.97
CA GLU A 207 9.27 12.91 20.12
C GLU A 207 8.29 12.49 21.23
N SER A 208 7.86 11.23 21.15
CA SER A 208 7.48 10.40 22.29
C SER A 208 8.71 9.70 22.88
N ALA A 209 9.02 10.04 24.14
CA ALA A 209 9.75 9.21 25.10
C ALA A 209 8.79 9.08 26.29
N ASP A 210 8.19 7.92 26.47
CA ASP A 210 8.67 6.87 27.39
C ASP A 210 9.07 7.45 28.76
N ASN A 211 8.21 7.21 29.73
CA ASN A 211 8.57 7.14 31.14
C ASN A 211 7.52 6.30 31.85
N GLY A 212 7.91 5.05 32.12
CA GLY A 212 7.39 4.33 33.27
C GLY A 212 7.61 5.14 34.54
N SER A 213 6.64 5.08 35.43
CA SER A 213 6.76 5.60 36.78
C SER A 213 6.40 4.49 37.74
N GLU A 214 7.43 4.06 38.45
CA GLU A 214 7.40 3.28 39.69
C GLU A 214 6.51 3.97 40.73
N SER A 215 5.79 3.11 41.45
CA SER A 215 5.01 3.36 42.64
C SER A 215 5.87 3.75 43.85
N PRO A 216 5.41 4.65 44.73
CA PRO A 216 5.87 4.73 46.11
C PRO A 216 4.97 3.91 47.04
N GLU A 217 5.61 3.10 47.87
CA GLU A 217 5.07 2.48 49.09
C GLU A 217 4.82 3.57 50.14
N GLU A 218 3.68 3.50 50.83
CA GLU A 218 3.44 4.16 52.12
C GLU A 218 2.59 3.26 53.03
N ASP A 219 2.79 3.48 54.32
CA ASP A 219 2.79 2.54 55.43
C ASP A 219 1.43 2.06 55.99
N MET A 220 1.55 0.99 56.78
CA MET A 220 0.51 0.27 57.50
C MET A 220 -0.13 1.09 58.64
N ASP A 221 -1.46 1.03 58.74
CA ASP A 221 -2.19 1.13 60.00
C ASP A 221 -3.34 0.11 60.04
N GLU A 222 -3.31 -0.78 61.03
CA GLU A 222 -4.31 -1.81 61.30
C GLU A 222 -5.44 -1.26 62.18
N LYS A 223 -6.70 -1.47 61.77
CA LYS A 223 -7.80 -1.92 62.67
C LYS A 223 -9.08 -2.33 61.92
N ASP A 224 -9.19 -3.65 61.77
CA ASP A 224 -10.34 -4.54 62.02
C ASP A 224 -11.77 -4.19 61.53
N GLY A 225 -12.35 -5.13 60.78
CA GLY A 225 -13.80 -5.40 60.80
C GLY A 225 -14.57 -5.26 59.48
N GLY A 226 -14.58 -6.31 58.62
CA GLY A 226 -15.69 -6.54 57.67
C GLY A 226 -15.29 -7.07 56.30
N LYS A 227 -15.21 -8.40 56.16
CA LYS A 227 -15.03 -9.12 54.89
C LYS A 227 -16.08 -8.73 53.83
N PHE A 228 -15.63 -8.11 52.75
CA PHE A 228 -16.15 -8.37 51.41
C PHE A 228 -14.97 -8.60 50.47
N HIS A 229 -14.65 -9.87 50.21
CA HIS A 229 -13.78 -10.25 49.10
C HIS A 229 -14.51 -9.94 47.78
N ARG A 230 -14.41 -8.70 47.30
CA ARG A 230 -14.64 -8.42 45.88
C ARG A 230 -13.35 -8.78 45.15
N GLY A 231 -13.20 -10.07 44.85
CA GLY A 231 -12.15 -10.52 43.94
C GLY A 231 -12.25 -9.69 42.67
N GLN A 232 -11.20 -8.92 42.37
CA GLN A 232 -11.09 -8.22 41.11
C GLN A 232 -11.16 -9.29 40.01
N PRO A 233 -12.17 -9.30 39.13
CA PRO A 233 -12.03 -10.06 37.91
C PRO A 233 -10.88 -9.40 37.17
N ASN A 234 -9.82 -10.16 36.91
CA ASN A 234 -8.66 -9.75 36.11
C ASN A 234 -9.13 -8.79 35.01
N GLU A 235 -8.57 -7.58 34.93
CA GLU A 235 -8.86 -6.65 33.83
C GLU A 235 -8.67 -7.41 32.51
N VAL A 236 -9.80 -7.79 31.92
CA VAL A 236 -9.86 -8.51 30.66
C VAL A 236 -9.20 -7.58 29.64
N GLY A 237 -8.04 -8.00 29.12
CA GLY A 237 -7.26 -7.17 28.21
C GLY A 237 -8.12 -6.73 27.02
N LEU A 238 -7.81 -5.58 26.42
CA LEU A 238 -8.57 -5.04 25.29
C LEU A 238 -8.86 -6.07 24.18
N ILE A 239 -7.91 -6.98 23.92
CA ILE A 239 -8.05 -8.07 22.95
C ILE A 239 -9.17 -9.05 23.34
N ASP A 240 -9.29 -9.38 24.62
CA ASP A 240 -10.28 -10.32 25.10
C ASP A 240 -11.67 -9.69 25.14
N LYS A 241 -11.79 -8.40 25.49
CA LYS A 241 -13.03 -7.62 25.31
C LYS A 241 -13.50 -7.59 23.85
N MET A 242 -12.59 -7.37 22.88
CA MET A 242 -12.93 -7.42 21.45
C MET A 242 -13.39 -8.81 21.00
N LYS A 243 -12.80 -9.90 21.52
CA LYS A 243 -13.26 -11.26 21.23
C LYS A 243 -14.63 -11.53 21.81
N GLU A 244 -14.87 -11.08 23.04
CA GLU A 244 -16.18 -11.17 23.70
C GLU A 244 -17.24 -10.43 22.90
N GLU A 245 -16.97 -9.20 22.45
CA GLU A 245 -17.88 -8.43 21.60
C GLU A 245 -18.19 -9.14 20.27
N ILE A 246 -17.18 -9.72 19.62
CA ILE A 246 -17.37 -10.50 18.37
C ILE A 246 -18.23 -11.74 18.63
N GLU A 247 -18.00 -12.45 19.74
CA GLU A 247 -18.77 -13.65 20.06
C GLU A 247 -20.20 -13.30 20.49
N LEU A 248 -20.42 -12.21 21.25
CA LEU A 248 -21.74 -11.70 21.60
C LEU A 248 -22.54 -11.32 20.35
N ARG A 249 -21.94 -10.59 19.40
CA ARG A 249 -22.59 -10.29 18.10
C ARG A 249 -22.93 -11.56 17.33
N LYS A 250 -22.03 -12.54 17.32
CA LYS A 250 -22.27 -13.83 16.66
C LYS A 250 -23.40 -14.60 17.33
N GLN A 251 -23.50 -14.59 18.66
CA GLN A 251 -24.59 -15.21 19.41
C GLN A 251 -25.93 -14.50 19.12
N MET A 252 -25.94 -13.17 19.13
CA MET A 252 -27.11 -12.35 18.80
C MET A 252 -27.63 -12.66 17.39
N ASN A 253 -26.74 -12.66 16.38
CA ASN A 253 -27.11 -13.03 15.01
C ASN A 253 -27.70 -14.45 14.92
N VAL A 254 -27.14 -15.40 15.68
CA VAL A 254 -27.64 -16.79 15.70
C VAL A 254 -29.02 -16.87 16.36
N ALA A 255 -29.25 -16.12 17.44
CA ALA A 255 -30.54 -16.05 18.12
C ALA A 255 -31.61 -15.49 17.17
N GLU A 256 -31.39 -14.31 16.58
CA GLU A 256 -32.34 -13.67 15.67
C GLU A 256 -32.68 -14.54 14.44
N LEU A 257 -31.70 -15.29 13.92
CA LEU A 257 -31.91 -16.18 12.77
C LEU A 257 -32.61 -17.49 13.14
N ASN A 258 -32.57 -17.93 14.40
CA ASN A 258 -33.27 -19.14 14.84
C ASN A 258 -34.78 -18.93 14.97
N ASP A 259 -35.21 -17.68 15.15
CA ASP A 259 -36.62 -17.33 15.33
C ASP A 259 -37.40 -17.30 14.01
N LEU A 260 -36.68 -17.32 12.88
CA LEU A 260 -37.23 -17.27 11.54
C LEU A 260 -37.51 -18.67 10.97
N ASP A 261 -38.56 -18.77 10.15
CA ASP A 261 -38.88 -19.99 9.40
C ASP A 261 -37.70 -20.41 8.50
N GLU A 262 -37.47 -21.72 8.36
CA GLU A 262 -36.36 -22.30 7.59
C GLU A 262 -36.22 -21.74 6.16
N ILE A 263 -37.35 -21.43 5.49
CA ILE A 263 -37.36 -20.87 4.13
C ILE A 263 -36.82 -19.44 4.13
N THR A 264 -37.35 -18.60 5.03
CA THR A 264 -36.95 -17.20 5.14
C THR A 264 -35.52 -17.05 5.68
N ARG A 265 -35.12 -17.96 6.57
CA ARG A 265 -33.75 -18.07 7.04
C ARG A 265 -32.78 -18.39 5.90
N LEU A 266 -33.12 -19.33 5.02
CA LEU A 266 -32.28 -19.68 3.87
C LEU A 266 -32.14 -18.50 2.90
N GLU A 267 -33.21 -17.73 2.67
CA GLU A 267 -33.16 -16.54 1.79
C GLU A 267 -32.27 -15.41 2.34
N ILE A 268 -32.20 -15.26 3.67
CA ILE A 268 -31.43 -14.19 4.34
C ILE A 268 -29.98 -14.61 4.59
N GLU A 269 -29.77 -15.74 5.28
CA GLU A 269 -28.45 -16.25 5.68
C GLU A 269 -27.74 -16.96 4.52
N GLY A 270 -28.50 -17.55 3.60
CA GLY A 270 -27.98 -18.48 2.60
C GLY A 270 -27.78 -19.89 3.18
N PHE A 271 -26.86 -20.64 2.57
CA PHE A 271 -26.53 -22.00 3.03
C PHE A 271 -25.44 -21.96 4.11
N ARG A 272 -25.74 -22.52 5.29
CA ARG A 272 -24.79 -22.62 6.40
C ARG A 272 -23.57 -23.49 6.07
N THR A 273 -22.43 -23.13 6.65
CA THR A 273 -21.18 -23.91 6.58
C THR A 273 -21.37 -25.35 7.09
N GLY A 274 -20.85 -26.33 6.35
CA GLY A 274 -20.97 -27.76 6.67
C GLY A 274 -22.17 -28.48 6.04
N THR A 275 -23.06 -27.77 5.34
CA THR A 275 -24.20 -28.37 4.63
C THR A 275 -23.74 -29.03 3.32
N TYR A 276 -24.20 -30.26 3.06
CA TYR A 276 -23.93 -30.93 1.78
C TYR A 276 -24.86 -30.38 0.67
N LEU A 277 -24.27 -29.82 -0.38
CA LEU A 277 -24.99 -29.16 -1.47
C LEU A 277 -24.76 -29.88 -2.81
N ARG A 278 -25.78 -29.82 -3.68
CA ARG A 278 -25.66 -30.16 -5.09
C ARG A 278 -25.70 -28.87 -5.89
N LEU A 279 -24.60 -28.56 -6.59
CA LEU A 279 -24.50 -27.40 -7.46
C LEU A 279 -24.70 -27.81 -8.91
N GLU A 280 -25.58 -27.12 -9.62
CA GLU A 280 -25.76 -27.25 -11.05
C GLU A 280 -25.21 -25.99 -11.72
N ILE A 281 -24.18 -26.16 -12.54
CA ILE A 281 -23.47 -25.07 -13.21
C ILE A 281 -23.72 -25.21 -14.71
N HIS A 282 -24.31 -24.18 -15.31
CA HIS A 282 -24.53 -24.11 -16.76
C HIS A 282 -23.34 -23.44 -17.47
N GLY A 283 -23.10 -23.81 -18.73
CA GLY A 283 -22.06 -23.17 -19.56
C GLY A 283 -20.62 -23.64 -19.26
N VAL A 284 -20.46 -24.83 -18.69
CA VAL A 284 -19.14 -25.42 -18.43
C VAL A 284 -18.50 -25.89 -19.75
N PRO A 285 -17.22 -25.54 -20.04
CA PRO A 285 -16.52 -26.03 -21.23
C PRO A 285 -16.44 -27.56 -21.27
N PHE A 286 -16.61 -28.14 -22.47
CA PHE A 286 -16.63 -29.59 -22.64
C PHE A 286 -15.28 -30.23 -22.27
N GLU A 287 -14.18 -29.50 -22.50
CA GLU A 287 -12.82 -29.95 -22.22
C GLU A 287 -12.62 -30.25 -20.73
N MET A 288 -13.34 -29.55 -19.85
CA MET A 288 -13.26 -29.80 -18.41
C MET A 288 -13.85 -31.16 -18.04
N VAL A 289 -14.86 -31.62 -18.77
CA VAL A 289 -15.51 -32.92 -18.56
C VAL A 289 -14.67 -34.03 -19.19
N GLU A 290 -14.11 -33.79 -20.38
CA GLU A 290 -13.24 -34.74 -21.09
C GLU A 290 -11.94 -35.02 -20.32
N TYR A 291 -11.27 -33.97 -19.82
CA TYR A 291 -10.00 -34.08 -19.10
C TYR A 291 -10.17 -34.10 -17.58
N PHE A 292 -11.37 -34.43 -17.07
CA PHE A 292 -11.62 -34.50 -15.64
C PHE A 292 -10.82 -35.63 -14.98
N ASP A 293 -9.90 -35.27 -14.07
CA ASP A 293 -9.13 -36.23 -13.25
C ASP A 293 -9.64 -36.17 -11.80
N PRO A 294 -10.14 -37.29 -11.22
CA PRO A 294 -10.56 -37.32 -9.82
C PRO A 294 -9.42 -37.05 -8.83
N CYS A 295 -8.16 -37.17 -9.24
CA CYS A 295 -7.00 -36.81 -8.41
C CYS A 295 -6.77 -35.29 -8.31
N HIS A 296 -7.40 -34.49 -9.18
CA HIS A 296 -7.32 -33.03 -9.14
C HIS A 296 -8.55 -32.46 -8.43
N PRO A 297 -8.38 -31.84 -7.24
CA PRO A 297 -9.52 -31.30 -6.51
C PRO A 297 -10.11 -30.10 -7.25
N VAL A 298 -11.43 -30.08 -7.38
CA VAL A 298 -12.17 -28.91 -7.84
C VAL A 298 -12.53 -28.06 -6.63
N LEU A 299 -12.07 -26.82 -6.65
CA LEU A 299 -12.34 -25.83 -5.61
C LEU A 299 -13.31 -24.79 -6.17
N VAL A 300 -14.44 -24.61 -5.49
CA VAL A 300 -15.45 -23.60 -5.83
C VAL A 300 -15.39 -22.51 -4.75
N GLY A 301 -15.18 -21.27 -5.17
CA GLY A 301 -15.12 -20.10 -4.30
C GLY A 301 -16.13 -19.05 -4.75
N GLY A 302 -16.79 -18.41 -3.78
CA GLY A 302 -17.63 -17.24 -4.04
C GLY A 302 -16.77 -16.01 -4.32
N ILE A 303 -17.12 -15.26 -5.36
CA ILE A 303 -16.46 -14.01 -5.76
C ILE A 303 -17.31 -12.86 -5.23
N SER A 304 -16.69 -11.90 -4.53
CA SER A 304 -17.39 -10.69 -4.09
C SER A 304 -17.60 -9.72 -5.26
N LEU A 305 -18.63 -8.87 -5.19
CA LEU A 305 -18.94 -7.87 -6.24
C LEU A 305 -17.74 -6.97 -6.58
N GLY A 306 -16.93 -6.59 -5.58
CA GLY A 306 -15.73 -5.78 -5.79
C GLY A 306 -14.61 -6.52 -6.54
N GLU A 307 -14.56 -7.86 -6.45
CA GLU A 307 -13.56 -8.69 -7.11
C GLU A 307 -13.93 -9.02 -8.57
N GLU A 308 -15.16 -8.80 -9.00
CA GLU A 308 -15.60 -9.01 -10.38
C GLU A 308 -14.98 -7.98 -11.33
N ASN A 309 -14.79 -6.76 -10.84
CA ASN A 309 -14.23 -5.66 -11.60
C ASN A 309 -12.76 -5.90 -11.99
N VAL A 310 -12.38 -5.38 -13.16
CA VAL A 310 -10.99 -5.38 -13.66
C VAL A 310 -10.39 -3.98 -13.60
N GLY A 311 -9.11 -3.89 -13.25
CA GLY A 311 -8.42 -2.60 -13.14
C GLY A 311 -6.92 -2.74 -12.91
N TYR A 312 -6.25 -1.61 -12.62
CA TYR A 312 -4.84 -1.66 -12.22
C TYR A 312 -4.75 -1.94 -10.73
N MET A 313 -3.98 -2.96 -10.39
CA MET A 313 -3.63 -3.26 -9.00
C MET A 313 -2.20 -2.86 -8.75
N GLN A 314 -1.98 -2.16 -7.64
CA GLN A 314 -0.66 -1.89 -7.11
C GLN A 314 -0.38 -2.87 -5.96
N ALA A 315 0.70 -3.64 -6.10
CA ALA A 315 1.12 -4.61 -5.10
C ALA A 315 2.55 -4.30 -4.61
N ARG A 316 2.79 -4.50 -3.32
CA ARG A 316 4.13 -4.46 -2.73
C ARG A 316 4.79 -5.81 -2.93
N LEU A 317 5.62 -5.93 -3.96
CA LEU A 317 6.27 -7.17 -4.36
C LEU A 317 7.72 -7.26 -3.86
N LYS A 318 8.12 -8.44 -3.41
CA LYS A 318 9.51 -8.78 -3.10
C LYS A 318 9.87 -10.10 -3.76
N ARG A 319 11.04 -10.12 -4.41
CA ARG A 319 11.61 -11.36 -4.94
C ARG A 319 11.81 -12.36 -3.80
N HIS A 320 11.43 -13.61 -4.05
CA HIS A 320 11.59 -14.66 -3.05
C HIS A 320 13.09 -14.92 -2.78
N ARG A 321 13.45 -15.14 -1.51
CA ARG A 321 14.85 -15.30 -1.07
C ARG A 321 15.60 -16.41 -1.83
N TRP A 322 14.92 -17.54 -2.07
CA TRP A 322 15.49 -18.72 -2.73
C TRP A 322 15.40 -18.70 -4.26
N HIS A 323 14.73 -17.70 -4.85
CA HIS A 323 14.62 -17.61 -6.29
C HIS A 323 15.86 -16.92 -6.89
N LYS A 324 16.66 -17.61 -7.70
CA LYS A 324 17.99 -17.13 -8.10
C LYS A 324 18.01 -15.90 -9.02
N LYS A 325 16.97 -15.68 -9.84
CA LYS A 325 16.97 -14.63 -10.87
C LYS A 325 16.22 -13.38 -10.40
N VAL A 326 16.61 -12.21 -10.90
CA VAL A 326 15.81 -10.99 -10.74
C VAL A 326 14.70 -10.94 -11.77
N LEU A 327 13.56 -10.38 -11.39
CA LEU A 327 12.42 -10.21 -12.28
C LEU A 327 12.59 -8.94 -13.10
N LYS A 328 12.30 -9.02 -14.39
CA LYS A 328 12.40 -7.91 -15.33
C LYS A 328 11.04 -7.30 -15.57
N THR A 329 11.00 -5.99 -15.74
CA THR A 329 9.77 -5.24 -15.97
C THR A 329 9.18 -5.57 -17.35
N ARG A 330 7.84 -5.69 -17.44
CA ARG A 330 7.10 -6.14 -18.63
C ARG A 330 7.46 -7.57 -19.10
N ASP A 331 8.08 -8.39 -18.25
CA ASP A 331 8.16 -9.83 -18.48
C ASP A 331 6.93 -10.49 -17.83
N PRO A 332 6.31 -11.50 -18.47
CA PRO A 332 5.11 -12.12 -17.95
C PRO A 332 5.40 -12.91 -16.67
N ILE A 333 4.51 -12.76 -15.69
CA ILE A 333 4.47 -13.57 -14.47
C ILE A 333 3.07 -14.10 -14.27
N ILE A 334 2.97 -15.25 -13.61
CA ILE A 334 1.71 -15.87 -13.24
C ILE A 334 1.49 -15.56 -11.77
N VAL A 335 0.36 -14.93 -11.50
CA VAL A 335 0.02 -14.42 -10.19
C VAL A 335 -1.16 -15.21 -9.66
N SER A 336 -1.04 -15.64 -8.41
CA SER A 336 -2.12 -16.23 -7.63
C SER A 336 -2.62 -15.17 -6.65
N ILE A 337 -3.84 -14.69 -6.85
CA ILE A 337 -4.52 -13.68 -6.02
C ILE A 337 -5.91 -14.22 -5.68
N GLY A 338 -6.18 -14.43 -4.39
CA GLY A 338 -7.42 -15.07 -3.95
C GLY A 338 -7.63 -16.41 -4.67
N TRP A 339 -8.79 -16.57 -5.30
CA TRP A 339 -9.15 -17.75 -6.09
C TRP A 339 -8.56 -17.80 -7.49
N ARG A 340 -8.10 -16.65 -8.01
CA ARG A 340 -7.72 -16.51 -9.42
C ARG A 340 -6.22 -16.71 -9.61
N ARG A 341 -5.90 -17.51 -10.62
CA ARG A 341 -4.54 -17.68 -11.14
C ARG A 341 -4.54 -17.18 -12.57
N PHE A 342 -3.67 -16.23 -12.88
CA PHE A 342 -3.61 -15.67 -14.23
C PHE A 342 -2.22 -15.12 -14.52
N GLN A 343 -1.89 -15.04 -15.80
CA GLN A 343 -0.68 -14.42 -16.29
C GLN A 343 -0.92 -12.95 -16.58
N THR A 344 0.02 -12.10 -16.14
CA THR A 344 0.02 -10.65 -16.36
C THR A 344 1.44 -10.13 -16.55
N THR A 345 1.59 -8.90 -17.04
CA THR A 345 2.89 -8.25 -17.28
C THR A 345 3.08 -7.05 -16.36
N PRO A 346 3.74 -7.20 -15.20
CA PRO A 346 3.89 -6.13 -14.22
C PRO A 346 4.91 -5.09 -14.62
N VAL A 347 4.63 -3.86 -14.20
CA VAL A 347 5.56 -2.74 -14.19
C VAL A 347 6.06 -2.50 -12.78
N TYR A 348 7.35 -2.70 -12.54
CA TYR A 348 7.99 -2.45 -11.25
C TYR A 348 8.35 -0.98 -11.09
N SER A 349 8.08 -0.42 -9.92
CA SER A 349 8.38 0.96 -9.56
C SER A 349 8.86 1.06 -8.11
N ILE A 350 9.49 2.19 -7.80
CA ILE A 350 9.81 2.59 -6.43
C ILE A 350 9.31 4.02 -6.24
N GLU A 351 8.80 4.31 -5.06
CA GLU A 351 8.45 5.67 -4.68
C GLU A 351 9.74 6.45 -4.39
N ASP A 352 9.95 7.54 -5.12
CA ASP A 352 11.02 8.51 -4.81
C ASP A 352 10.56 9.43 -3.66
N ARG A 353 11.49 10.10 -2.97
CA ARG A 353 11.20 11.05 -1.86
C ARG A 353 10.23 12.20 -2.20
N ASN A 354 9.92 12.39 -3.47
CA ASN A 354 9.00 13.43 -3.96
C ASN A 354 7.59 12.86 -4.23
N GLY A 355 7.24 11.67 -3.72
CA GLY A 355 5.95 11.00 -3.95
C GLY A 355 5.74 10.54 -5.40
N ARG A 356 6.80 10.40 -6.20
CA ARG A 356 6.72 9.97 -7.60
C ARG A 356 7.08 8.51 -7.75
N TYR A 357 6.27 7.75 -8.49
CA TYR A 357 6.57 6.37 -8.83
C TYR A 357 7.56 6.28 -9.99
N ARG A 358 8.83 6.00 -9.66
CA ARG A 358 9.89 5.82 -10.66
C ARG A 358 9.96 4.36 -11.11
N MET A 359 9.80 4.14 -12.41
CA MET A 359 9.95 2.83 -13.04
C MET A 359 11.34 2.23 -12.81
N LEU A 360 11.37 0.97 -12.38
CA LEU A 360 12.56 0.14 -12.32
C LEU A 360 12.64 -0.76 -13.57
N LYS A 361 13.86 -1.14 -13.96
CA LYS A 361 14.08 -2.13 -15.04
C LYS A 361 14.00 -3.57 -14.53
N TYR A 362 14.39 -3.76 -13.28
CA TYR A 362 14.44 -5.03 -12.58
C TYR A 362 13.99 -4.84 -11.14
N THR A 363 13.47 -5.90 -10.53
CA THR A 363 13.22 -5.92 -9.09
C THR A 363 14.54 -5.85 -8.32
N PRO A 364 14.62 -5.07 -7.23
CA PRO A 364 15.77 -5.10 -6.34
C PRO A 364 15.90 -6.48 -5.67
N GLU A 365 17.12 -6.89 -5.34
CA GLU A 365 17.37 -8.27 -4.89
C GLU A 365 16.75 -8.59 -3.53
N HIS A 366 16.86 -7.69 -2.56
CA HIS A 366 16.45 -7.95 -1.17
C HIS A 366 15.48 -6.91 -0.61
N MET A 367 14.95 -6.04 -1.47
CA MET A 367 14.05 -4.95 -1.11
C MET A 367 12.64 -5.19 -1.68
N HIS A 368 11.63 -4.59 -1.05
CA HIS A 368 10.28 -4.52 -1.62
C HIS A 368 10.23 -3.42 -2.68
N CYS A 369 9.59 -3.69 -3.80
CA CYS A 369 9.25 -2.71 -4.82
C CYS A 369 7.74 -2.72 -5.05
N LEU A 370 7.22 -1.64 -5.62
CA LEU A 370 5.85 -1.60 -6.09
C LEU A 370 5.78 -2.31 -7.44
N ALA A 371 4.74 -3.11 -7.64
CA ALA A 371 4.44 -3.79 -8.89
C ALA A 371 3.03 -3.41 -9.27
N THR A 372 2.88 -2.73 -10.40
CA THR A 372 1.56 -2.39 -10.94
C THR A 372 1.28 -3.26 -12.15
N PHE A 373 0.11 -3.91 -12.16
CA PHE A 373 -0.32 -4.76 -13.26
C PHE A 373 -1.83 -4.70 -13.41
N TRP A 374 -2.31 -5.07 -14.60
CA TRP A 374 -3.72 -5.09 -14.92
C TRP A 374 -4.30 -6.49 -14.67
N GLY A 375 -5.48 -6.55 -14.07
CA GLY A 375 -6.18 -7.81 -13.76
C GLY A 375 -7.45 -7.62 -12.93
N PRO A 376 -8.10 -8.72 -12.53
CA PRO A 376 -9.28 -8.69 -11.66
C PRO A 376 -8.88 -8.17 -10.27
N LEU A 377 -9.67 -7.22 -9.76
CA LEU A 377 -9.39 -6.55 -8.50
C LEU A 377 -9.49 -7.53 -7.33
N ALA A 378 -8.63 -7.31 -6.34
CA ALA A 378 -8.65 -8.04 -5.07
C ALA A 378 -8.62 -7.03 -3.93
N PRO A 379 -9.22 -7.36 -2.78
CA PRO A 379 -9.23 -6.46 -1.64
C PRO A 379 -7.80 -6.12 -1.21
N PRO A 380 -7.58 -4.90 -0.68
CA PRO A 380 -6.26 -4.50 -0.19
C PRO A 380 -5.81 -5.42 0.94
N GLN A 381 -4.50 -5.51 1.13
CA GLN A 381 -3.83 -6.44 2.05
C GLN A 381 -3.96 -7.93 1.71
N THR A 382 -4.54 -8.29 0.55
CA THR A 382 -4.55 -9.68 0.07
C THR A 382 -3.13 -10.15 -0.29
N GLY A 383 -2.77 -11.34 0.19
CA GLY A 383 -1.51 -11.98 -0.13
C GLY A 383 -1.46 -12.47 -1.59
N VAL A 384 -0.30 -12.29 -2.22
CA VAL A 384 -0.08 -12.61 -3.63
C VAL A 384 1.19 -13.46 -3.78
N VAL A 385 1.09 -14.54 -4.55
CA VAL A 385 2.25 -15.37 -4.91
C VAL A 385 2.46 -15.31 -6.42
N ALA A 386 3.69 -15.04 -6.83
CA ALA A 386 4.08 -14.98 -8.23
C ALA A 386 4.99 -16.15 -8.62
N VAL A 387 4.70 -16.75 -9.77
CA VAL A 387 5.42 -17.87 -10.39
C VAL A 387 5.73 -17.49 -11.83
N GLN A 388 6.88 -17.94 -12.37
CA GLN A 388 7.22 -17.69 -13.78
C GLN A 388 6.78 -18.86 -14.67
N ASN A 389 7.19 -20.09 -14.31
CA ASN A 389 6.92 -21.29 -15.10
C ASN A 389 6.22 -22.35 -14.23
N LEU A 390 5.22 -23.04 -14.80
CA LEU A 390 4.49 -24.13 -14.13
C LEU A 390 5.13 -25.51 -14.32
N SER A 391 6.11 -25.63 -15.22
CA SER A 391 6.71 -26.93 -15.54
C SER A 391 7.41 -27.56 -14.34
N ASN A 392 7.17 -28.86 -14.13
CA ASN A 392 7.84 -29.67 -13.10
C ASN A 392 9.32 -29.96 -13.43
N LYS A 393 9.78 -29.69 -14.66
CA LYS A 393 11.13 -30.06 -15.13
C LYS A 393 12.25 -29.13 -14.63
N GLN A 394 11.93 -28.15 -13.77
CA GLN A 394 12.92 -27.18 -13.28
C GLN A 394 13.54 -27.64 -11.95
N ALA A 395 14.87 -27.68 -11.92
CA ALA A 395 15.64 -27.92 -10.69
C ALA A 395 15.65 -26.71 -9.72
N SER A 396 15.19 -25.54 -10.17
CA SER A 396 15.18 -24.30 -9.38
C SER A 396 13.87 -24.09 -8.61
N PHE A 397 13.95 -23.32 -7.52
CA PHE A 397 12.78 -22.89 -6.77
C PHE A 397 11.80 -22.08 -7.65
N ARG A 398 10.53 -22.54 -7.70
CA ARG A 398 9.53 -22.09 -8.68
C ARG A 398 8.86 -20.76 -8.31
N ILE A 399 8.61 -20.54 -7.01
CA ILE A 399 7.99 -19.30 -6.54
C ILE A 399 9.02 -18.17 -6.73
N THR A 400 8.67 -17.20 -7.57
CA THR A 400 9.55 -16.12 -8.00
C THR A 400 9.50 -14.95 -7.02
N ALA A 401 8.31 -14.59 -6.58
CA ALA A 401 8.09 -13.46 -5.68
C ALA A 401 6.84 -13.65 -4.81
N THR A 402 6.85 -12.94 -3.69
CA THR A 402 5.72 -12.79 -2.78
C THR A 402 5.34 -11.32 -2.77
N ALA A 403 4.05 -11.03 -2.80
CA ALA A 403 3.53 -9.67 -2.79
C ALA A 403 2.30 -9.56 -1.90
N VAL A 404 1.92 -8.33 -1.62
CA VAL A 404 0.67 -7.98 -0.93
C VAL A 404 0.02 -6.86 -1.73
N VAL A 405 -1.28 -6.97 -2.02
CA VAL A 405 -2.04 -5.90 -2.69
C VAL A 405 -2.11 -4.69 -1.76
N LEU A 406 -1.77 -3.51 -2.25
CA LEU A 406 -1.88 -2.27 -1.49
C LEU A 406 -3.18 -1.55 -1.84
N GLU A 407 -3.38 -1.29 -3.12
CA GLU A 407 -4.43 -0.42 -3.63
C GLU A 407 -4.79 -0.83 -5.06
N PHE A 408 -6.03 -0.54 -5.46
CA PHE A 408 -6.49 -0.60 -6.83
C PHE A 408 -6.76 0.82 -7.35
N ASN A 409 -6.28 1.11 -8.56
CA ASN A 409 -6.43 2.42 -9.19
C ASN A 409 -6.96 2.25 -10.62
N HIS A 410 -7.77 3.19 -11.08
CA HIS A 410 -8.18 3.23 -12.49
C HIS A 410 -7.09 3.80 -13.40
N GLU A 411 -6.14 4.58 -12.86
CA GLU A 411 -5.00 5.13 -13.59
C GLU A 411 -3.73 5.08 -12.72
N ALA A 412 -2.66 4.47 -13.22
CA ALA A 412 -1.39 4.40 -12.50
C ALA A 412 -0.30 5.22 -13.19
N LYS A 413 0.05 6.36 -12.57
CA LYS A 413 1.04 7.32 -13.09
C LYS A 413 2.47 6.89 -12.76
N ILE A 414 3.00 5.95 -13.53
CA ILE A 414 4.40 5.51 -13.42
C ILE A 414 5.28 6.35 -14.36
N LYS A 415 6.37 6.90 -13.84
CA LYS A 415 7.31 7.73 -14.59
C LYS A 415 8.64 7.04 -14.79
N LYS A 416 9.19 7.09 -16.00
CA LYS A 416 10.56 6.68 -16.30
C LYS A 416 11.45 7.90 -16.46
N LYS A 417 12.57 7.87 -15.75
CA LYS A 417 13.58 8.91 -15.85
C LYS A 417 14.28 8.84 -17.20
N ILE A 418 14.27 9.95 -17.92
CA ILE A 418 15.01 10.15 -19.17
C ILE A 418 16.08 11.20 -18.93
N LYS A 419 17.23 11.05 -19.57
CA LYS A 419 18.27 12.08 -19.58
C LYS A 419 18.51 12.50 -21.01
N LEU A 420 18.28 13.78 -21.31
CA LEU A 420 18.76 14.38 -22.55
C LEU A 420 20.22 14.76 -22.31
N VAL A 421 21.12 14.29 -23.17
CA VAL A 421 22.57 14.43 -23.01
C VAL A 421 23.07 15.34 -24.12
N GLY A 422 23.95 16.28 -23.78
CA GLY A 422 24.63 17.13 -24.75
C GLY A 422 26.05 17.45 -24.33
N TYR A 423 26.80 18.02 -25.26
CA TYR A 423 28.23 18.29 -25.13
C TYR A 423 28.53 19.78 -25.30
N PRO A 424 29.49 20.34 -24.56
CA PRO A 424 29.88 21.73 -24.73
C PRO A 424 30.59 21.92 -26.09
N CYS A 425 30.10 22.89 -26.87
CA CYS A 425 30.72 23.34 -28.10
C CYS A 425 31.67 24.53 -27.86
N LYS A 426 31.23 25.50 -27.05
CA LYS A 426 32.00 26.71 -26.72
C LYS A 426 31.75 27.09 -25.27
N ILE A 427 32.82 27.33 -24.52
CA ILE A 427 32.76 27.63 -23.09
C ILE A 427 33.29 29.03 -22.85
N PHE A 428 32.49 29.84 -22.16
CA PHE A 428 32.88 31.15 -21.66
C PHE A 428 33.21 31.05 -20.16
N LYS A 429 33.01 32.10 -19.37
CA LYS A 429 33.22 32.03 -17.91
C LYS A 429 32.15 31.15 -17.26
N LYS A 430 30.90 31.62 -17.26
CA LYS A 430 29.74 30.93 -16.67
C LYS A 430 28.73 30.46 -17.71
N THR A 431 28.88 30.86 -18.97
CA THR A 431 28.00 30.44 -20.06
C THR A 431 28.70 29.41 -20.93
N ALA A 432 27.93 28.49 -21.50
CA ALA A 432 28.42 27.59 -22.53
C ALA A 432 27.34 27.32 -23.57
N LEU A 433 27.76 27.10 -24.81
CA LEU A 433 26.91 26.61 -25.89
C LEU A 433 26.98 25.08 -25.89
N ILE A 434 25.84 24.43 -25.78
CA ILE A 434 25.71 22.97 -25.70
C ILE A 434 25.09 22.45 -27.00
N LYS A 435 25.74 21.47 -27.62
CA LYS A 435 25.29 20.80 -28.83
C LYS A 435 24.80 19.38 -28.53
N ASP A 436 24.12 18.78 -29.50
CA ASP A 436 23.64 17.39 -29.50
C ASP A 436 22.66 17.05 -28.36
N MET A 437 22.12 18.05 -27.66
CA MET A 437 21.10 17.88 -26.61
C MET A 437 19.67 17.91 -27.18
N PHE A 438 19.45 18.74 -28.19
CA PHE A 438 18.19 18.98 -28.87
C PHE A 438 18.40 18.88 -30.37
N THR A 439 17.34 18.57 -31.11
CA THR A 439 17.37 18.46 -32.57
C THR A 439 17.00 19.77 -33.24
N SER A 440 16.10 20.55 -32.62
CA SER A 440 15.59 21.82 -33.18
C SER A 440 15.61 22.98 -32.18
N ASP A 441 15.60 24.21 -32.68
CA ASP A 441 15.52 25.41 -31.84
C ASP A 441 14.17 25.54 -31.12
N LEU A 442 13.10 24.92 -31.66
CA LEU A 442 11.78 24.86 -31.03
C LEU A 442 11.81 24.02 -29.75
N GLU A 443 12.53 22.89 -29.76
CA GLU A 443 12.74 22.07 -28.55
C GLU A 443 13.52 22.84 -27.47
N VAL A 444 14.51 23.65 -27.90
CA VAL A 444 15.26 24.52 -26.98
C VAL A 444 14.35 25.58 -26.37
N ALA A 445 13.46 26.19 -27.16
CA ALA A 445 12.48 27.16 -26.66
C ALA A 445 11.51 26.53 -25.65
N GLN A 446 11.03 25.29 -25.90
CA GLN A 446 10.20 24.55 -24.94
C GLN A 446 10.97 24.18 -23.65
N CYS A 447 12.29 24.12 -23.72
CA CYS A 447 13.16 23.80 -22.61
C CYS A 447 13.88 25.01 -22.01
N GLU A 448 13.53 26.23 -22.41
CA GLU A 448 14.02 27.48 -21.81
C GLU A 448 13.66 27.50 -20.32
N GLY A 449 14.62 27.89 -19.48
CA GLY A 449 14.45 27.95 -18.04
C GLY A 449 14.63 26.61 -17.29
N LYS A 450 14.72 25.46 -17.98
CA LYS A 450 14.90 24.15 -17.32
C LYS A 450 16.31 23.99 -16.75
N GLU A 451 16.40 23.27 -15.62
CA GLU A 451 17.68 22.96 -14.94
C GLU A 451 18.48 21.90 -15.72
N VAL A 452 19.77 22.19 -15.95
CA VAL A 452 20.76 21.27 -16.49
C VAL A 452 21.86 21.02 -15.47
N ARG A 453 22.49 19.84 -15.51
CA ARG A 453 23.63 19.51 -14.65
C ARG A 453 24.74 18.86 -15.45
N THR A 454 25.98 19.10 -15.06
CA THR A 454 27.12 18.35 -15.60
C THR A 454 27.39 17.09 -14.79
N VAL A 455 28.12 16.13 -15.37
CA VAL A 455 28.61 14.95 -14.64
C VAL A 455 29.52 15.33 -13.46
N SER A 456 30.22 16.46 -13.57
CA SER A 456 31.04 17.06 -12.51
C SER A 456 30.21 17.68 -11.36
N GLY A 457 28.88 17.75 -11.50
CA GLY A 457 27.96 18.22 -10.45
C GLY A 457 27.62 19.71 -10.51
N ILE A 458 28.14 20.45 -11.49
CA ILE A 458 27.86 21.89 -11.67
C ILE A 458 26.42 22.07 -12.15
N ARG A 459 25.63 22.89 -11.45
CA ARG A 459 24.26 23.19 -11.85
C ARG A 459 24.22 24.31 -12.87
N GLY A 460 23.20 24.30 -13.71
CA GLY A 460 22.97 25.32 -14.72
C GLY A 460 21.54 25.37 -15.19
N GLN A 461 21.27 26.27 -16.13
CA GLN A 461 19.96 26.52 -16.70
C GLN A 461 20.08 26.75 -18.21
N VAL A 462 19.14 26.21 -18.98
CA VAL A 462 18.99 26.55 -20.40
C VAL A 462 18.44 27.97 -20.49
N LYS A 463 19.14 28.85 -21.22
CA LYS A 463 18.68 30.21 -21.48
C LYS A 463 17.96 30.28 -22.81
N LYS A 464 18.66 30.25 -23.93
CA LYS A 464 18.02 30.45 -25.25
C LYS A 464 18.63 29.55 -26.29
N ALA A 465 17.92 29.31 -27.38
CA ALA A 465 18.50 28.81 -28.62
C ALA A 465 19.61 29.78 -29.07
N ALA A 466 20.73 29.22 -29.49
CA ALA A 466 21.85 29.98 -30.01
C ALA A 466 22.27 29.36 -31.33
N LYS A 467 22.69 30.21 -32.28
CA LYS A 467 23.27 29.74 -33.52
C LYS A 467 24.73 29.39 -33.28
N GLU A 468 25.25 28.40 -34.02
CA GLU A 468 26.67 28.03 -33.97
C GLU A 468 27.52 29.18 -34.55
N GLU A 469 27.84 30.19 -33.74
CA GLU A 469 28.91 31.13 -34.06
C GLU A 469 30.25 30.44 -33.73
N ILE A 470 30.67 29.54 -34.63
CA ILE A 470 32.05 29.06 -34.72
C ILE A 470 32.90 30.33 -34.87
N GLY A 471 33.58 30.73 -33.79
CA GLY A 471 34.13 32.08 -33.66
C GLY A 471 35.03 32.48 -34.84
N ASN A 472 35.01 33.76 -35.23
CA ASN A 472 35.91 34.47 -36.16
C ASN A 472 36.33 33.78 -37.47
N GLN A 473 35.80 32.61 -37.82
CA GLN A 473 35.93 32.02 -39.14
C GLN A 473 34.65 32.35 -39.90
N PRO A 474 34.73 33.18 -40.96
CA PRO A 474 33.58 33.42 -41.82
C PRO A 474 33.09 32.07 -42.31
N LYS A 475 31.76 31.87 -42.24
CA LYS A 475 31.03 30.73 -42.79
C LYS A 475 31.76 30.21 -44.03
N ARG A 476 32.27 28.99 -43.99
CA ARG A 476 32.50 28.25 -45.24
C ARG A 476 31.13 28.26 -45.93
N LYS A 477 31.01 29.08 -46.97
CA LYS A 477 29.77 29.39 -47.67
C LYS A 477 29.11 28.06 -48.08
N GLY A 478 28.00 27.69 -47.45
CA GLY A 478 27.21 26.51 -47.83
C GLY A 478 26.81 25.54 -46.71
N GLY A 479 27.32 25.67 -45.48
CA GLY A 479 26.84 24.83 -44.37
C GLY A 479 25.47 25.28 -43.86
N GLN A 480 24.49 24.38 -43.81
CA GLN A 480 23.22 24.63 -43.10
C GLN A 480 23.53 24.99 -41.64
N PRO A 481 22.86 26.01 -41.06
CA PRO A 481 23.03 26.33 -39.65
C PRO A 481 22.63 25.10 -38.83
N ARG A 482 23.52 24.67 -37.91
CA ARG A 482 23.16 23.61 -36.97
C ARG A 482 22.14 24.16 -35.98
N GLU A 483 20.93 23.65 -36.07
CA GLU A 483 19.84 23.92 -35.15
C GLU A 483 19.96 23.05 -33.88
N GLY A 484 19.29 23.44 -32.79
CA GLY A 484 19.27 22.67 -31.54
C GLY A 484 20.43 22.98 -30.58
N ILE A 485 21.19 24.05 -30.82
CA ILE A 485 22.25 24.48 -29.89
C ILE A 485 21.66 25.36 -28.79
N ALA A 486 21.84 24.92 -27.55
CA ALA A 486 21.33 25.62 -26.38
C ALA A 486 22.43 26.46 -25.72
N ARG A 487 22.17 27.74 -25.49
CA ARG A 487 22.98 28.57 -24.59
C ARG A 487 22.57 28.30 -23.16
N CYS A 488 23.50 27.75 -22.38
CA CYS A 488 23.30 27.42 -20.97
C CYS A 488 24.17 28.30 -20.07
N THR A 489 23.64 28.68 -18.90
CA THR A 489 24.39 29.33 -17.81
C THR A 489 24.64 28.33 -16.69
N PHE A 490 25.84 28.30 -16.14
CA PHE A 490 26.29 27.40 -15.09
C PHE A 490 26.83 28.19 -13.89
N GLU A 491 26.89 27.55 -12.72
CA GLU A 491 27.44 28.14 -11.49
C GLU A 491 28.93 28.48 -11.63
N ASP A 492 29.69 27.56 -12.23
CA ASP A 492 31.13 27.68 -12.48
C ASP A 492 31.47 27.23 -13.92
N ARG A 493 32.72 27.48 -14.32
CA ARG A 493 33.24 27.16 -15.64
C ARG A 493 33.35 25.64 -15.82
N ILE A 494 32.56 25.12 -16.75
CA ILE A 494 32.62 23.72 -17.17
C ILE A 494 33.88 23.43 -18.03
N LEU A 495 34.20 22.16 -18.23
CA LEU A 495 35.29 21.70 -19.11
C LEU A 495 34.76 21.20 -20.46
N MET A 496 35.58 21.23 -21.51
CA MET A 496 35.19 20.67 -22.82
C MET A 496 34.95 19.15 -22.78
N SER A 497 35.52 18.46 -21.80
CA SER A 497 35.32 17.03 -21.56
C SER A 497 34.06 16.71 -20.76
N ASP A 498 33.37 17.72 -20.22
CA ASP A 498 32.16 17.50 -19.44
C ASP A 498 30.99 17.07 -20.33
N ILE A 499 30.14 16.23 -19.77
CA ILE A 499 28.86 15.86 -20.36
C ILE A 499 27.78 16.61 -19.60
N VAL A 500 26.96 17.37 -20.32
CA VAL A 500 25.82 18.11 -19.77
C VAL A 500 24.57 17.26 -19.98
N PHE A 501 23.73 17.13 -18.96
CA PHE A 501 22.46 16.44 -19.11
C PHE A 501 21.31 17.18 -18.43
N MET A 502 20.14 17.08 -19.04
CA MET A 502 18.86 17.49 -18.47
C MET A 502 18.13 16.25 -17.96
N ARG A 503 17.49 16.34 -16.78
CA ARG A 503 16.69 15.25 -16.21
C ARG A 503 15.22 15.45 -16.57
N GLY A 504 14.70 14.58 -17.43
CA GLY A 504 13.29 14.51 -17.78
C GLY A 504 12.60 13.28 -17.18
N TRP A 505 11.27 13.28 -17.24
CA TRP A 505 10.42 12.17 -16.83
C TRP A 505 9.37 11.96 -17.91
N ALA A 506 9.25 10.72 -18.40
CA ALA A 506 8.20 10.34 -19.32
C ALA A 506 7.25 9.36 -18.62
N ASP A 507 5.96 9.49 -18.92
CA ASP A 507 4.96 8.56 -18.41
C ASP A 507 5.11 7.20 -19.11
N VAL A 508 4.82 6.15 -18.35
CA VAL A 508 4.96 4.76 -18.81
C VAL A 508 3.62 4.08 -18.64
N GLU A 509 3.06 3.68 -19.77
CA GLU A 509 1.85 2.87 -19.80
C GLU A 509 2.12 1.45 -19.31
N ILE A 510 1.14 0.93 -18.57
CA ILE A 510 1.11 -0.45 -18.07
C ILE A 510 0.32 -1.29 -19.07
N PRO A 511 0.85 -2.43 -19.55
CA PRO A 511 0.12 -3.24 -20.51
C PRO A 511 -1.14 -3.86 -19.87
N CYS A 512 -2.28 -3.72 -20.54
CA CYS A 512 -3.55 -4.35 -20.18
C CYS A 512 -3.59 -5.81 -20.65
N PHE A 513 -2.74 -6.65 -20.05
CA PHE A 513 -2.66 -8.09 -20.38
C PHE A 513 -3.14 -8.95 -19.21
N TYR A 514 -4.17 -9.77 -19.47
CA TYR A 514 -4.73 -10.76 -18.54
C TYR A 514 -4.97 -12.06 -19.30
N ASN A 515 -4.39 -13.14 -18.81
CA ASN A 515 -4.61 -14.47 -19.37
C ASN A 515 -4.88 -15.47 -18.22
N PRO A 516 -6.14 -15.92 -18.01
CA PRO A 516 -6.48 -16.82 -16.93
C PRO A 516 -5.81 -18.18 -17.09
N LEU A 517 -5.42 -18.78 -15.97
CA LEU A 517 -4.76 -20.08 -15.96
C LEU A 517 -5.81 -21.20 -16.01
N THR A 518 -6.02 -21.76 -17.20
CA THR A 518 -7.02 -22.81 -17.48
C THR A 518 -6.43 -24.22 -17.43
N THR A 519 -5.68 -24.56 -16.38
CA THR A 519 -5.04 -25.89 -16.25
C THR A 519 -6.02 -27.06 -16.26
N ALA A 520 -7.26 -26.85 -15.82
CA ALA A 520 -8.30 -27.89 -15.80
C ALA A 520 -8.91 -28.20 -17.17
N LEU A 521 -8.70 -27.33 -18.17
CA LEU A 521 -9.19 -27.53 -19.54
C LEU A 521 -8.18 -28.28 -20.43
N GLN A 522 -7.03 -28.67 -19.86
CA GLN A 522 -5.94 -29.29 -20.61
C GLN A 522 -5.63 -30.68 -20.04
N PRO A 523 -5.20 -31.63 -20.90
CA PRO A 523 -4.76 -32.94 -20.43
C PRO A 523 -3.51 -32.80 -19.55
N ARG A 524 -3.41 -33.64 -18.53
CA ARG A 524 -2.35 -33.59 -17.49
C ARG A 524 -0.92 -33.68 -18.04
N ASP A 525 -0.74 -34.39 -19.15
CA ASP A 525 0.57 -34.57 -19.78
C ASP A 525 1.11 -33.28 -20.40
N LYS A 526 0.21 -32.34 -20.76
CA LYS A 526 0.57 -31.07 -21.35
C LYS A 526 0.70 -30.01 -20.27
N THR A 527 1.85 -29.34 -20.25
CA THR A 527 2.04 -28.15 -19.40
C THR A 527 1.36 -26.95 -20.04
N TRP A 528 0.63 -26.17 -19.24
CA TRP A 528 0.04 -24.92 -19.69
C TRP A 528 1.09 -23.97 -20.29
N LEU A 529 0.80 -23.48 -21.49
CA LEU A 529 1.65 -22.58 -22.26
C LEU A 529 1.04 -21.18 -22.25
N GLY A 530 1.77 -20.24 -21.69
CA GLY A 530 1.42 -18.81 -21.74
C GLY A 530 2.43 -18.01 -22.55
N MET A 531 2.37 -16.69 -22.36
CA MET A 531 3.39 -15.77 -22.89
C MET A 531 4.77 -16.17 -22.36
N LYS A 532 5.72 -16.37 -23.26
CA LYS A 532 7.11 -16.70 -22.90
C LYS A 532 7.87 -15.46 -22.43
N THR A 533 8.89 -15.69 -21.63
CA THR A 533 9.74 -14.60 -21.15
C THR A 533 10.66 -14.08 -22.26
N VAL A 534 11.13 -12.85 -22.15
CA VAL A 534 12.07 -12.27 -23.14
C VAL A 534 13.35 -13.09 -23.25
N ALA A 535 13.79 -13.72 -22.16
CA ALA A 535 14.95 -14.58 -22.15
C ALA A 535 14.72 -15.90 -22.91
N GLU A 536 13.54 -16.51 -22.78
CA GLU A 536 13.18 -17.73 -23.51
C GLU A 536 13.04 -17.45 -25.00
N LEU A 537 12.33 -16.38 -25.38
CA LEU A 537 12.17 -15.97 -26.77
C LEU A 537 13.53 -15.72 -27.45
N ARG A 538 14.47 -15.07 -26.76
CA ARG A 538 15.82 -14.86 -27.31
C ARG A 538 16.59 -16.17 -27.51
N ARG A 539 16.42 -17.16 -26.64
CA ARG A 539 17.07 -18.47 -26.81
C ARG A 539 16.48 -19.23 -27.98
N GLU A 540 15.16 -19.22 -28.12
CA GLU A 540 14.48 -19.91 -29.22
C GLU A 540 14.84 -19.31 -30.58
N HIS A 541 14.91 -17.98 -30.66
CA HIS A 541 15.30 -17.27 -31.89
C HIS A 541 16.81 -17.05 -32.05
N ASN A 542 17.64 -17.57 -31.14
CA ASN A 542 19.09 -17.37 -31.13
C ASN A 542 19.55 -15.89 -31.19
N PHE A 543 18.77 -14.98 -30.60
CA PHE A 543 19.13 -13.56 -30.52
C PHE A 543 20.04 -13.27 -29.33
N SER A 544 21.13 -12.54 -29.58
CA SER A 544 22.03 -12.07 -28.53
C SER A 544 21.39 -10.96 -27.68
N ILE A 545 21.88 -10.82 -26.44
CA ILE A 545 21.43 -9.74 -25.56
C ILE A 545 22.02 -8.42 -26.05
N PRO A 546 21.22 -7.35 -26.27
CA PRO A 546 21.76 -6.08 -26.71
C PRO A 546 22.56 -5.43 -25.57
N VAL A 547 23.86 -5.24 -25.80
CA VAL A 547 24.78 -4.60 -24.84
C VAL A 547 25.42 -3.38 -25.49
N ASN A 548 25.22 -2.21 -24.90
CA ASN A 548 25.93 -1.00 -25.31
C ASN A 548 27.32 -0.98 -24.67
N LYS A 549 28.37 -0.96 -25.50
CA LYS A 549 29.78 -0.95 -25.07
C LYS A 549 30.13 0.24 -24.18
N ASP A 550 29.49 1.40 -24.39
CA ASP A 550 29.75 2.62 -23.61
C ASP A 550 29.06 2.60 -22.23
N SER A 551 28.09 1.72 -22.03
CA SER A 551 27.40 1.54 -20.74
C SER A 551 28.11 0.57 -19.80
N LEU A 552 29.12 -0.15 -20.28
CA LEU A 552 29.89 -1.09 -19.46
C LEU A 552 30.87 -0.33 -18.57
N TYR A 553 30.84 -0.61 -17.27
CA TYR A 553 31.78 -0.03 -16.31
C TYR A 553 33.20 -0.53 -16.59
N LYS A 554 34.16 0.41 -16.56
CA LYS A 554 35.59 0.15 -16.72
C LYS A 554 36.33 0.73 -15.50
N PRO A 555 37.42 0.10 -15.04
CA PRO A 555 38.27 0.69 -14.01
C PRO A 555 38.88 2.00 -14.54
N ILE A 556 38.81 3.08 -13.76
CA ILE A 556 39.28 4.42 -14.15
C ILE A 556 40.53 4.79 -13.34
N GLU A 557 41.67 4.90 -14.01
CA GLU A 557 42.92 5.40 -13.40
C GLU A 557 42.99 6.93 -13.51
N ARG A 558 42.96 7.63 -12.37
CA ARG A 558 43.00 9.10 -12.32
C ARG A 558 44.43 9.61 -12.13
N ARG A 559 44.94 10.37 -13.09
CA ARG A 559 46.24 11.06 -12.97
C ARG A 559 46.13 12.22 -11.97
N PRO A 560 47.16 12.47 -11.12
CA PRO A 560 47.14 13.59 -10.20
C PRO A 560 47.10 14.92 -10.96
N ARG A 561 46.07 15.73 -10.72
CA ARG A 561 45.88 17.03 -11.36
C ARG A 561 46.84 18.05 -10.74
N LYS A 562 47.77 18.58 -11.53
CA LYS A 562 48.61 19.74 -11.17
C LYS A 562 47.99 20.99 -11.78
N PHE A 563 47.70 21.99 -10.96
CA PHE A 563 47.17 23.27 -11.42
C PHE A 563 48.31 24.21 -11.83
N ASN A 564 48.01 25.13 -12.74
CA ASN A 564 48.96 26.16 -13.13
C ASN A 564 49.20 27.13 -11.95
N PRO A 565 50.40 27.70 -11.83
CA PRO A 565 50.68 28.72 -10.81
C PRO A 565 49.81 29.96 -11.03
N LEU A 566 49.58 30.72 -9.96
CA LEU A 566 48.84 31.99 -10.01
C LEU A 566 49.62 33.01 -10.86
N VAL A 567 48.95 33.59 -11.87
CA VAL A 567 49.52 34.65 -12.71
C VAL A 567 48.80 35.95 -12.38
N ILE A 568 49.53 36.91 -11.80
CA ILE A 568 48.98 38.23 -11.48
C ILE A 568 49.06 39.13 -12.73
N PRO A 569 47.97 39.82 -13.12
CA PRO A 569 48.03 40.78 -14.21
C PRO A 569 49.06 41.88 -13.95
N LYS A 570 49.84 42.25 -14.98
CA LYS A 570 50.91 43.26 -14.85
C LYS A 570 50.41 44.62 -14.37
N SER A 571 49.20 45.01 -14.78
CA SER A 571 48.54 46.24 -14.31
C SER A 571 48.30 46.22 -12.81
N LEU A 572 47.80 45.10 -12.28
CA LEU A 572 47.58 44.91 -10.85
C LEU A 572 48.91 44.86 -10.10
N GLN A 573 49.89 44.12 -10.62
CA GLN A 573 51.22 44.00 -10.01
C GLN A 573 51.94 45.36 -9.87
N ALA A 574 51.72 46.29 -10.80
CA ALA A 574 52.26 47.65 -10.74
C ALA A 574 51.55 48.51 -9.68
N ALA A 575 50.25 48.32 -9.48
CA ALA A 575 49.43 49.06 -8.52
C ALA A 575 49.55 48.52 -7.07
N LEU A 576 50.11 47.33 -6.87
CA LEU A 576 50.28 46.75 -5.54
C LEU A 576 51.22 47.60 -4.66
N PRO A 577 50.90 47.78 -3.37
CA PRO A 577 51.81 48.37 -2.40
C PRO A 577 53.14 47.62 -2.35
N PHE A 578 54.23 48.35 -2.08
CA PHE A 578 55.61 47.84 -2.13
C PHE A 578 55.81 46.55 -1.34
N GLU A 579 55.23 46.45 -0.14
CA GLU A 579 55.35 45.28 0.73
C GLU A 579 54.70 44.02 0.12
N SER A 580 53.53 44.17 -0.49
CA SER A 580 52.76 43.07 -1.10
C SER A 580 53.25 42.67 -2.50
N LYS A 581 54.17 43.44 -3.09
CA LYS A 581 54.60 43.25 -4.48
C LYS A 581 55.46 41.98 -4.60
N PRO A 582 55.09 41.04 -5.50
CA PRO A 582 55.85 39.80 -5.67
C PRO A 582 57.25 40.12 -6.24
N LYS A 583 58.27 39.53 -5.61
CA LYS A 583 59.68 39.67 -5.99
C LYS A 583 60.05 38.65 -7.08
N ASP A 584 59.41 38.77 -8.24
CA ASP A 584 59.70 37.90 -9.38
C ASP A 584 61.00 38.35 -10.05
N ILE A 585 62.10 37.64 -9.76
CA ILE A 585 63.40 37.89 -10.39
C ILE A 585 63.39 37.20 -11.76
N PRO A 586 63.42 37.94 -12.89
CA PRO A 586 63.44 37.32 -14.21
C PRO A 586 64.73 36.52 -14.39
N ASN A 587 64.61 35.37 -15.05
CA ASN A 587 65.77 34.52 -15.30
C ASN A 587 66.75 35.24 -16.25
N ARG A 588 68.03 35.33 -15.85
CA ARG A 588 69.04 36.11 -16.58
C ARG A 588 69.43 35.38 -17.87
N LYS A 589 69.31 36.05 -19.03
CA LYS A 589 69.63 35.45 -20.34
C LYS A 589 71.13 35.21 -20.57
N ARG A 590 72.00 35.99 -19.92
CA ARG A 590 73.46 35.87 -20.05
C ARG A 590 74.05 35.22 -18.79
N PRO A 591 74.90 34.19 -18.92
CA PRO A 591 75.57 33.59 -17.77
C PRO A 591 76.52 34.59 -17.11
N LEU A 592 76.59 34.54 -15.79
CA LEU A 592 77.56 35.30 -14.99
C LEU A 592 78.98 34.83 -15.28
N LEU A 593 79.98 35.70 -15.05
CA LEU A 593 81.39 35.31 -15.14
C LEU A 593 81.72 34.15 -14.18
N GLU A 594 81.11 34.13 -13.00
CA GLU A 594 81.21 33.03 -12.03
C GLU A 594 80.71 31.70 -12.61
N ASN A 595 79.57 31.71 -13.31
CA ASN A 595 79.05 30.50 -13.96
C ASN A 595 79.96 30.02 -15.11
N ARG A 596 80.69 30.93 -15.76
CA ARG A 596 81.67 30.57 -16.81
C ARG A 596 82.99 30.06 -16.22
N ARG A 597 83.35 30.52 -15.01
CA ARG A 597 84.53 30.08 -14.25
C ARG A 597 84.26 28.86 -13.37
N ALA A 598 83.02 28.36 -13.33
CA ALA A 598 82.65 27.24 -12.49
C ALA A 598 83.44 25.98 -12.86
N VAL A 599 84.06 25.38 -11.85
CA VAL A 599 84.85 24.15 -12.00
C VAL A 599 83.94 23.01 -12.40
N VAL A 600 84.31 22.31 -13.46
CA VAL A 600 83.55 21.18 -13.99
C VAL A 600 83.87 19.94 -13.15
N MET A 601 82.87 19.40 -12.46
CA MET A 601 83.03 18.20 -11.63
C MET A 601 83.55 17.00 -12.43
N GLU A 602 84.42 16.21 -11.81
CA GLU A 602 84.96 14.99 -12.38
C GLU A 602 83.90 13.88 -12.51
N PRO A 603 84.10 12.87 -13.39
CA PRO A 603 83.11 11.80 -13.59
C PRO A 603 82.72 11.05 -12.31
N HIS A 604 83.66 10.84 -11.37
CA HIS A 604 83.38 10.21 -10.08
C HIS A 604 82.55 11.13 -9.17
N GLU A 605 82.94 12.40 -9.04
CA GLU A 605 82.23 13.40 -8.23
C GLU A 605 80.79 13.61 -8.72
N ARG A 606 80.57 13.61 -10.05
CA ARG A 606 79.23 13.67 -10.63
C ARG A 606 78.36 12.48 -10.20
N LYS A 607 78.93 11.27 -10.14
CA LYS A 607 78.22 10.07 -9.68
C LYS A 607 77.86 10.19 -8.20
N VAL A 608 78.80 10.67 -7.37
CA VAL A 608 78.56 10.91 -5.93
C VAL A 608 77.48 11.97 -5.74
N HIS A 609 77.56 13.09 -6.47
CA HIS A 609 76.57 14.16 -6.41
C HIS A 609 75.18 13.68 -6.85
N ALA A 610 75.09 12.93 -7.95
CA ALA A 610 73.83 12.32 -8.40
C ALA A 610 73.25 11.35 -7.35
N LEU A 611 74.10 10.54 -6.70
CA LEU A 611 73.67 9.65 -5.63
C LEU A 611 73.11 10.44 -4.43
N VAL A 612 73.79 11.50 -4.01
CA VAL A 612 73.32 12.39 -2.93
C VAL A 612 71.98 13.04 -3.30
N GLN A 613 71.82 13.51 -4.54
CA GLN A 613 70.55 14.04 -5.03
C GLN A 613 69.41 12.99 -4.99
N HIS A 614 69.67 11.76 -5.45
CA HIS A 614 68.70 10.67 -5.37
C HIS A 614 68.30 10.34 -3.93
N LEU A 615 69.27 10.27 -3.00
CA LEU A 615 69.00 10.04 -1.58
C LEU A 615 68.14 11.15 -0.97
N GLN A 616 68.43 12.41 -1.31
CA GLN A 616 67.62 13.55 -0.87
C GLN A 616 66.19 13.48 -1.43
N LEU A 617 66.02 13.16 -2.71
CA LEU A 617 64.70 13.00 -3.33
C LEU A 617 63.89 11.87 -2.67
N ILE A 618 64.50 10.70 -2.47
CA ILE A 618 63.87 9.56 -1.79
C ILE A 618 63.46 9.95 -0.35
N ARG A 619 64.34 10.63 0.39
CA ARG A 619 64.03 11.12 1.74
C ARG A 619 62.84 12.09 1.73
N ASN A 620 62.84 13.05 0.81
CA ASN A 620 61.77 14.05 0.68
C ASN A 620 60.43 13.42 0.31
N GLU A 621 60.40 12.49 -0.64
CA GLU A 621 59.18 11.76 -0.99
C GLU A 621 58.68 10.87 0.15
N LYS A 622 59.58 10.17 0.85
CA LYS A 622 59.23 9.33 2.01
C LYS A 622 58.64 10.18 3.14
N MET A 623 59.25 11.33 3.43
CA MET A 623 58.73 12.28 4.41
C MET A 623 57.39 12.86 3.99
N LYS A 624 57.21 13.21 2.71
CA LYS A 624 55.92 13.69 2.17
C LYS A 624 54.82 12.63 2.28
N LYS A 625 55.13 11.38 1.93
CA LYS A 625 54.19 10.24 2.08
C LYS A 625 53.83 9.99 3.54
N ARG A 626 54.80 10.08 4.47
CA ARG A 626 54.55 9.97 5.92
C ARG A 626 53.65 11.10 6.41
N LYS A 627 53.98 12.36 6.13
CA LYS A 627 53.15 13.53 6.48
C LYS A 627 51.72 13.40 5.96
N LEU A 628 51.53 13.02 4.70
CA LEU A 628 50.18 12.81 4.14
C LEU A 628 49.42 11.67 4.83
N LYS A 629 50.11 10.61 5.27
CA LYS A 629 49.49 9.51 6.04
C LYS A 629 49.11 9.96 7.44
N ASP A 630 49.99 10.72 8.10
CA ASP A 630 49.77 11.23 9.45
C ASP A 630 48.66 12.29 9.46
N GLU A 631 48.59 13.16 8.44
CA GLU A 631 47.49 14.11 8.24
C GLU A 631 46.14 13.40 8.03
N LYS A 632 46.12 12.30 7.26
CA LYS A 632 44.90 11.48 7.09
C LYS A 632 44.46 10.88 8.42
N LYS A 633 45.38 10.25 9.16
CA LYS A 633 45.10 9.70 10.49
C LYS A 633 44.62 10.77 11.45
N LYS A 634 45.26 11.95 11.46
CA LYS A 634 44.85 13.06 12.32
C LYS A 634 43.43 13.51 11.99
N LYS A 635 43.06 13.60 10.70
CA LYS A 635 41.69 13.94 10.28
C LYS A 635 40.66 12.88 10.68
N GLU A 636 41.02 11.59 10.60
CA GLU A 636 40.16 10.49 11.05
C GLU A 636 39.91 10.58 12.57
N ILE A 637 40.98 10.77 13.35
CA ILE A 637 40.91 10.96 14.81
C ILE A 637 40.13 12.22 15.18
N GLU A 638 40.32 13.32 14.46
CA GLU A 638 39.60 14.57 14.69
C GLU A 638 38.10 14.41 14.38
N ALA A 639 37.74 13.67 13.34
CA ALA A 639 36.35 13.36 13.01
C ALA A 639 35.69 12.42 14.04
N GLU A 640 36.43 11.47 14.59
CA GLU A 640 35.96 10.60 15.67
C GLU A 640 35.78 11.39 16.98
N ARG A 641 36.79 12.18 17.37
CA ARG A 641 36.71 13.07 18.53
C ARG A 641 35.55 14.05 18.43
N ALA A 642 35.27 14.59 17.25
CA ALA A 642 34.12 15.47 17.04
C ALA A 642 32.78 14.76 17.24
N LYS A 643 32.67 13.46 16.92
CA LYS A 643 31.47 12.66 17.21
C LYS A 643 31.33 12.41 18.72
N ASP A 644 32.43 12.06 19.37
CA ASP A 644 32.44 11.82 20.82
C ASP A 644 32.10 13.10 21.59
N GLU A 645 32.62 14.25 21.16
CA GLU A 645 32.29 15.56 21.73
C GLU A 645 30.80 15.92 21.53
N GLN A 646 30.21 15.54 20.39
CA GLN A 646 28.75 15.70 20.20
C GLN A 646 27.95 14.81 21.16
N LEU A 647 28.37 13.57 21.40
CA LEU A 647 27.71 12.67 22.35
C LEU A 647 27.86 13.15 23.79
N THR A 648 29.06 13.55 24.21
CA THR A 648 29.28 14.09 25.57
C THR A 648 28.50 15.39 25.77
N ARG A 649 28.42 16.26 24.76
CA ARG A 649 27.60 17.47 24.83
C ARG A 649 26.10 17.17 24.96
N LYS A 650 25.59 16.12 24.28
CA LYS A 650 24.20 15.66 24.47
C LYS A 650 23.97 15.14 25.89
N ARG A 651 24.85 14.27 26.37
CA ARG A 651 24.79 13.74 27.74
C ARG A 651 24.84 14.83 28.80
N GLN A 652 25.77 15.78 28.70
CA GLN A 652 25.84 16.92 29.63
C GLN A 652 24.59 17.80 29.59
N ARG A 653 23.90 17.89 28.44
CA ARG A 653 22.63 18.62 28.31
C ARG A 653 21.49 17.90 29.04
N GLU A 654 21.44 16.57 28.95
CA GLU A 654 20.47 15.72 29.67
C GLU A 654 20.72 15.78 31.18
N GLU A 655 21.95 15.54 31.64
CA GLU A 655 22.33 15.66 33.05
C GLU A 655 22.05 17.06 33.63
N ARG A 656 22.13 18.10 32.80
CA ARG A 656 21.75 19.46 33.21
C ARG A 656 20.23 19.61 33.32
N ARG A 657 19.45 19.04 32.39
CA ARG A 657 17.99 19.05 32.42
C ARG A 657 17.45 18.29 33.63
N GLU A 658 18.00 17.11 33.93
CA GLU A 658 17.65 16.32 35.11
C GLU A 658 17.91 17.09 36.40
N ARG A 659 19.11 17.66 36.55
CA ARG A 659 19.43 18.51 37.70
C ARG A 659 18.44 19.67 37.87
N TYR A 660 18.05 20.34 36.79
CA TYR A 660 17.04 21.40 36.88
C TYR A 660 15.65 20.87 37.23
N ARG A 661 15.23 19.70 36.74
CA ARG A 661 13.96 19.06 37.11
C ARG A 661 13.92 18.70 38.59
N GLU A 662 15.00 18.14 39.12
CA GLU A 662 15.13 17.82 40.56
C GLU A 662 15.10 19.08 41.41
N GLN A 663 15.85 20.12 41.03
CA GLN A 663 15.82 21.42 41.71
C GLN A 663 14.43 22.06 41.67
N ASP A 664 13.68 21.95 40.56
CA ASP A 664 12.31 22.44 40.47
C ASP A 664 11.34 21.64 41.34
N LYS A 665 11.45 20.30 41.37
CA LYS A 665 10.70 19.43 42.29
C LYS A 665 10.98 19.79 43.75
N LEU A 666 12.25 20.00 44.12
CA LEU A 666 12.65 20.42 45.46
C LEU A 666 12.09 21.80 45.81
N LYS A 667 12.19 22.78 44.90
CA LYS A 667 11.60 24.12 45.09
C LYS A 667 10.08 24.06 45.24
N LYS A 668 9.38 23.23 44.45
CA LYS A 668 7.94 22.99 44.59
C LYS A 668 7.58 22.35 45.93
N LYS A 669 8.36 21.35 46.39
CA LYS A 669 8.19 20.78 47.73
C LYS A 669 8.36 21.84 48.83
N ILE A 670 9.41 22.66 48.76
CA ILE A 670 9.65 23.75 49.71
C ILE A 670 8.48 24.75 49.71
N ARG A 671 7.99 25.16 48.54
CA ARG A 671 6.84 26.08 48.43
C ARG A 671 5.55 25.50 49.03
N ARG A 672 5.24 24.23 48.74
CA ARG A 672 4.11 23.53 49.35
C ARG A 672 4.23 23.45 50.88
N HIS A 673 5.45 23.26 51.38
CA HIS A 673 5.71 23.18 52.82
C HIS A 673 5.70 24.54 53.54
N SER A 674 5.78 25.65 52.80
CA SER A 674 5.65 27.01 53.35
C SER A 674 4.23 27.58 53.25
N GLU A 675 3.36 26.94 52.47
CA GLU A 675 1.94 27.31 52.28
C GLU A 675 0.98 26.45 53.13
N ALA A 676 1.48 25.36 53.73
CA ALA A 676 0.85 24.58 54.80
C ALA A 676 1.46 24.97 56.15
#